data_AF-A0A7S4JCT2-F1
#
_entry.id   AF-A0A7S4JCT2-F1
#
_cell.length_a   1.000
_cell.length_b   1.000
_cell.length_c   1.000
_cell.angle_alpha   90.00
_cell.angle_beta   90.00
_cell.angle_gamma   90.00
#
_symmetry.space_group_name_H-M   'P 1'
#
loop_
_entity.id
_entity.type
_entity.pdbx_description
1 polymer ?
#
loop_
_entity_poly.entity_id
_entity_poly.type
_entity_poly.pdbx_seq_one_letter_code
_entity_poly.pdbx_strand_id
1 'polypeptide(L)'
;MMWISTEALFREVSPSRKLLSGSGSRKLRIDEGVVYCICAPSIAVTSKPTKFKPESVKAAAQLYRCIRRAYSNSRRSPPKASLECVESSLPEIEETAVSKAIQEFVFSPTPIDSFVSCESASAVVAERVPKTNSLLPNFPHWVLDKEMVTDRKHQSEPSIISAPVGDDVTTKEILLVKKGICFSLAEGPLPKLGGSDSNASSGPSESKGESSGSTNESVERETSARHEQALWKKFQRILAHLCYDPTNSDDWYRAGLCLNFKAELICDRLSPITEPYESSKFFAAAVGDLKATSVLNEKRELSKLLSQQFDHHKKNEESSLTFLGKDLSAFVRYPWTKFSELRACAKEIESLQTNLGGAEKESLFGTPQNERSPAWLEIERKFTDEGYGAWETAWGGIFVAALHTMAKKCLTTALYFAEKHEKEGKACDDPAYDISECLGTHYYSELMGGGQYGYPMRKLNGFMKRHLAEAAASHFLMALNFVPPTDSDSLPEEPTYEQHFMIGKCNEKIATTLAGEAFQGEDSILKDDQPRTDRAYECWMNRALESYALALKLAQRVNKERGIPSQGGGSSHGVAEIVYRIHATRLKVLLTAVRQPKHERQAAELEALRLTTQHWYDERDDRDTKIEEGKVRALVWEVLSDVVAAMAQLRIDYPYFHRSIYRHTQALLCAPILHDPDNALRGSLGSVPATKSYHLRGLNMGVCANSAEVIIASLFEKKRPQLCAVWVTTPAAPSPFEVLNDTVRKYDALRSKYIGAFIDCMKLCKRRETLESFLGWTTLSQRDLPSFYEASASAKGGVPSFHQRENLSTASGLLGRSKRHVNAAIAEILMYELEVEAKKTAQKEGNVEQANKDALMGLLKAAFACFLRLNCPTTDPHWQTVQIENGTSWEVETICQAHQTIYGKANRYEKGGPDHPSENQSPWYVKMASLQAAVSKCEDVFPSLAQKRRRGKSKTHAGGTETAAESTHAHDAATTDKLENEEQIVGGKSDDKIAKLKVAPKKKQKLVVKPKIKTKMVVVSVPKKLKVGDTFEVKVKIGTQTKKVKLTVPEGKPSKLKFPIKLPRRTNIGKKKKGGPATKKLDAQGKKRKKATKSK
;
A
#
# COMPACT_ATOMS: atom_id res chain seq x y z
N MET A 1 -32.54 24.38 -42.91
CA MET A 1 -33.17 23.39 -43.80
C MET A 1 -32.37 23.24 -45.09
N MET A 2 -31.81 22.04 -45.32
CA MET A 2 -31.56 21.43 -46.62
C MET A 2 -31.69 19.93 -46.37
N TRP A 3 -32.72 19.31 -46.95
CA TRP A 3 -32.90 17.86 -46.94
C TRP A 3 -31.92 17.25 -47.95
N ILE A 4 -31.03 16.38 -47.49
CA ILE A 4 -30.40 15.37 -48.35
C ILE A 4 -30.80 14.02 -47.79
N SER A 5 -31.56 13.30 -48.62
CA SER A 5 -32.01 11.93 -48.43
C SER A 5 -30.82 10.99 -48.23
N THR A 6 -30.80 10.27 -47.11
CA THR A 6 -29.94 9.10 -46.86
C THR A 6 -30.78 7.83 -46.95
N GLU A 7 -31.22 7.52 -48.16
CA GLU A 7 -31.92 6.27 -48.48
C GLU A 7 -31.16 5.52 -49.60
N ALA A 8 -29.90 5.15 -49.36
CA ALA A 8 -29.15 4.21 -50.20
C ALA A 8 -27.83 3.78 -49.52
N LEU A 9 -27.87 2.97 -48.45
CA LEU A 9 -26.66 2.21 -48.04
C LEU A 9 -26.86 1.04 -47.07
N PHE A 10 -28.09 0.54 -46.86
CA PHE A 10 -28.28 -0.70 -46.10
C PHE A 10 -29.44 -1.52 -46.67
N ARG A 11 -29.12 -2.44 -47.59
CA ARG A 11 -29.95 -3.60 -47.89
C ARG A 11 -29.14 -4.89 -47.71
N GLU A 12 -29.69 -5.72 -46.83
CA GLU A 12 -29.64 -7.19 -46.74
C GLU A 12 -28.30 -7.91 -46.54
N VAL A 13 -28.13 -8.47 -45.33
CA VAL A 13 -27.83 -9.91 -45.16
C VAL A 13 -28.56 -10.41 -43.90
N SER A 14 -29.53 -11.31 -44.08
CA SER A 14 -30.19 -12.09 -43.02
C SER A 14 -29.29 -13.22 -42.50
N PRO A 15 -29.31 -13.60 -41.20
CA PRO A 15 -28.63 -14.78 -40.72
C PRO A 15 -29.61 -15.96 -40.61
N SER A 16 -29.47 -16.97 -41.48
CA SER A 16 -30.05 -18.29 -41.26
C SER A 16 -28.99 -19.25 -40.72
N ARG A 17 -29.25 -19.82 -39.54
CA ARG A 17 -28.49 -20.93 -38.94
C ARG A 17 -28.72 -22.22 -39.75
N LYS A 18 -27.65 -22.98 -40.01
CA LYS A 18 -27.61 -24.45 -39.81
C LYS A 18 -26.17 -24.98 -39.84
N LEU A 19 -25.94 -25.97 -38.97
CA LEU A 19 -24.73 -26.75 -38.74
C LEU A 19 -24.21 -27.44 -40.01
N LEU A 20 -22.89 -27.61 -40.15
CA LEU A 20 -22.21 -28.90 -40.37
C LEU A 20 -20.68 -28.75 -40.41
N SER A 21 -20.02 -29.77 -39.87
CA SER A 21 -18.59 -30.06 -39.82
C SER A 21 -17.91 -30.17 -41.19
N GLY A 22 -16.62 -29.83 -41.29
CA GLY A 22 -15.78 -30.33 -42.38
C GLY A 22 -14.49 -29.55 -42.64
N SER A 23 -13.36 -30.21 -42.41
CA SER A 23 -12.00 -29.81 -42.79
C SER A 23 -11.82 -29.70 -44.32
N GLY A 24 -11.04 -28.71 -44.80
CA GLY A 24 -10.50 -28.77 -46.15
C GLY A 24 -9.99 -27.45 -46.71
N SER A 25 -8.66 -27.35 -46.86
CA SER A 25 -7.97 -26.28 -47.56
C SER A 25 -8.29 -26.28 -49.06
N ARG A 26 -8.55 -25.09 -49.65
CA ARG A 26 -8.19 -24.78 -51.05
C ARG A 26 -8.25 -23.27 -51.33
N LYS A 27 -7.19 -22.79 -51.98
CA LYS A 27 -7.04 -21.45 -52.57
C LYS A 27 -8.05 -21.28 -53.72
N LEU A 28 -8.67 -20.11 -53.80
CA LEU A 28 -9.32 -19.62 -55.01
C LEU A 28 -8.85 -18.18 -55.29
N ARG A 29 -8.37 -17.99 -56.52
CA ARG A 29 -8.07 -16.70 -57.17
C ARG A 29 -9.35 -15.88 -57.27
N ILE A 30 -9.24 -14.58 -57.06
CA ILE A 30 -10.27 -13.60 -57.44
C ILE A 30 -9.59 -12.65 -58.43
N ASP A 31 -10.17 -12.58 -59.63
CA ASP A 31 -9.81 -11.68 -60.72
C ASP A 31 -10.24 -10.24 -60.45
N GLU A 32 -9.58 -9.36 -61.20
CA GLU A 32 -9.52 -7.91 -61.06
C GLU A 32 -10.85 -7.19 -61.32
N GLY A 33 -11.20 -6.26 -60.42
CA GLY A 33 -12.23 -5.25 -60.61
C GLY A 33 -11.81 -3.97 -59.88
N VAL A 34 -11.01 -3.14 -60.55
CA VAL A 34 -10.50 -1.87 -60.03
C VAL A 34 -11.64 -0.84 -60.02
N VAL A 35 -12.13 -0.49 -58.83
CA VAL A 35 -12.92 0.73 -58.61
C VAL A 35 -11.97 1.81 -58.10
N TYR A 36 -11.75 2.85 -58.91
CA TYR A 36 -11.02 4.04 -58.48
C TYR A 36 -11.85 4.83 -57.47
N CYS A 37 -11.55 4.69 -56.18
CA CYS A 37 -11.89 5.72 -55.19
C CYS A 37 -10.91 6.87 -55.36
N ILE A 38 -11.40 8.01 -55.86
CA ILE A 38 -10.69 9.28 -55.81
C ILE A 38 -10.64 9.70 -54.33
N CYS A 39 -9.54 9.41 -53.66
CA CYS A 39 -9.21 10.03 -52.39
C CYS A 39 -8.88 11.50 -52.64
N ALA A 40 -9.80 12.39 -52.28
CA ALA A 40 -9.49 13.81 -52.16
C ALA A 40 -8.35 13.99 -51.13
N PRO A 41 -7.41 14.93 -51.36
CA PRO A 41 -6.29 15.14 -50.45
C PRO A 41 -6.81 15.59 -49.09
N SER A 42 -6.28 14.96 -48.04
CA SER A 42 -6.48 15.34 -46.64
C SER A 42 -5.99 16.77 -46.43
N ILE A 43 -6.90 17.75 -46.55
CA ILE A 43 -6.67 19.10 -46.08
C ILE A 43 -6.52 19.00 -44.56
N ALA A 44 -5.31 19.26 -44.06
CA ALA A 44 -5.06 19.42 -42.64
C ALA A 44 -5.80 20.69 -42.16
N VAL A 45 -7.05 20.52 -41.74
CA VAL A 45 -7.82 21.57 -41.08
C VAL A 45 -7.20 21.76 -39.70
N THR A 46 -6.35 22.79 -39.58
CA THR A 46 -5.70 23.20 -38.34
C THR A 46 -6.63 24.03 -37.43
N SER A 47 -7.87 24.30 -37.84
CA SER A 47 -8.85 24.94 -36.98
C SER A 47 -9.41 23.92 -35.98
N LYS A 48 -9.42 24.31 -34.69
CA LYS A 48 -10.12 23.55 -33.65
C LYS A 48 -11.54 23.25 -34.14
N PRO A 49 -12.03 22.01 -34.07
CA PRO A 49 -13.37 21.68 -34.55
C PRO A 49 -14.38 22.60 -33.87
N THR A 50 -15.04 23.45 -34.65
CA THR A 50 -16.11 24.33 -34.17
C THR A 50 -17.25 23.43 -33.71
N LYS A 51 -17.54 23.47 -32.40
CA LYS A 51 -18.68 22.75 -31.83
C LYS A 51 -19.96 23.45 -32.30
N PHE A 52 -20.66 22.86 -33.26
CA PHE A 52 -21.96 23.36 -33.71
C PHE A 52 -23.03 22.97 -32.68
N LYS A 53 -23.50 23.95 -31.91
CA LYS A 53 -24.63 23.77 -31.00
C LYS A 53 -25.93 23.66 -31.81
N PRO A 54 -26.87 22.77 -31.43
CA PRO A 54 -28.23 22.81 -31.95
C PRO A 54 -28.83 24.22 -31.91
N GLU A 55 -29.49 24.62 -32.99
CA GLU A 55 -30.06 25.96 -33.19
C GLU A 55 -31.26 26.28 -32.29
N SER A 56 -31.89 25.25 -31.71
CA SER A 56 -33.04 25.38 -30.81
C SER A 56 -33.13 24.21 -29.83
N VAL A 57 -33.91 24.39 -28.76
CA VAL A 57 -34.22 23.32 -27.78
C VAL A 57 -34.89 22.12 -28.45
N LYS A 58 -35.81 22.36 -29.39
CA LYS A 58 -36.47 21.31 -30.18
C LYS A 58 -35.46 20.54 -31.04
N ALA A 59 -34.53 21.24 -31.68
CA ALA A 59 -33.45 20.61 -32.44
C ALA A 59 -32.53 19.77 -31.52
N ALA A 60 -32.23 20.25 -30.31
CA ALA A 60 -31.46 19.49 -29.32
C ALA A 60 -32.20 18.20 -28.88
N ALA A 61 -33.49 18.29 -28.57
CA ALA A 61 -34.32 17.13 -28.23
C ALA A 61 -34.41 16.11 -29.39
N GLN A 62 -34.58 16.58 -30.63
CA GLN A 62 -34.58 15.72 -31.81
C GLN A 62 -33.22 15.06 -32.03
N LEU A 63 -32.12 15.80 -31.88
CA LEU A 63 -30.77 15.25 -31.97
C LEU A 63 -30.53 14.17 -30.92
N TYR A 64 -30.99 14.38 -29.68
CA TYR A 64 -30.94 13.35 -28.64
C TYR A 64 -31.69 12.08 -29.04
N ARG A 65 -32.90 12.20 -29.59
CA ARG A 65 -33.67 11.05 -30.10
C ARG A 65 -32.93 10.33 -31.22
N CYS A 66 -32.30 11.06 -32.14
CA CYS A 66 -31.49 10.47 -33.20
C CYS A 66 -30.29 9.70 -32.63
N ILE A 67 -29.59 10.28 -31.65
CA ILE A 67 -28.50 9.61 -30.93
C ILE A 67 -29.04 8.34 -30.26
N ARG A 68 -30.11 8.44 -29.45
CA ARG A 68 -30.69 7.27 -28.78
C ARG A 68 -31.12 6.20 -29.76
N ARG A 69 -31.78 6.54 -30.87
CA ARG A 69 -32.16 5.57 -31.90
C ARG A 69 -30.95 4.89 -32.53
N ALA A 70 -29.92 5.65 -32.89
CA ALA A 70 -28.70 5.12 -33.50
C ALA A 70 -27.93 4.16 -32.57
N TYR A 71 -27.97 4.40 -31.26
CA TYR A 71 -27.20 3.63 -30.29
C TYR A 71 -28.01 2.62 -29.46
N SER A 72 -29.35 2.70 -29.47
CA SER A 72 -30.27 1.84 -28.69
C SER A 72 -30.12 0.34 -28.96
N ASN A 73 -29.80 -0.03 -30.20
CA ASN A 73 -29.63 -1.44 -30.62
C ASN A 73 -28.14 -1.83 -30.76
N SER A 74 -27.21 -0.94 -30.40
CA SER A 74 -25.79 -1.13 -30.66
C SER A 74 -25.04 -1.57 -29.41
N ARG A 75 -23.97 -2.38 -29.57
CA ARG A 75 -23.03 -2.72 -28.48
C ARG A 75 -22.17 -1.52 -28.02
N ARG A 76 -22.48 -0.29 -28.46
CA ARG A 76 -21.67 0.91 -28.21
C ARG A 76 -22.50 1.94 -27.47
N SER A 77 -21.90 2.56 -26.47
CA SER A 77 -22.49 3.72 -25.79
C SER A 77 -22.49 4.94 -26.73
N PRO A 78 -23.49 5.84 -26.63
CA PRO A 78 -23.46 7.11 -27.33
C PRO A 78 -22.15 7.90 -27.07
N PRO A 79 -21.62 8.63 -28.06
CA PRO A 79 -20.44 9.47 -27.85
C PRO A 79 -20.72 10.55 -26.81
N LYS A 80 -19.90 10.59 -25.75
CA LYS A 80 -20.01 11.55 -24.64
C LYS A 80 -20.09 13.00 -25.14
N ALA A 81 -19.22 13.37 -26.08
CA ALA A 81 -19.18 14.74 -26.63
C ALA A 81 -20.50 15.14 -27.33
N SER A 82 -21.20 14.19 -27.96
CA SER A 82 -22.49 14.45 -28.59
C SER A 82 -23.58 14.70 -27.55
N LEU A 83 -23.61 13.91 -26.47
CA LEU A 83 -24.55 14.11 -25.36
C LEU A 83 -24.31 15.44 -24.63
N GLU A 84 -23.05 15.78 -24.35
CA GLU A 84 -22.67 17.07 -23.75
C GLU A 84 -23.02 18.25 -24.68
N CYS A 85 -22.91 18.08 -26.00
CA CYS A 85 -23.33 19.10 -26.96
C CYS A 85 -24.82 19.35 -26.90
N VAL A 86 -25.63 18.29 -26.87
CA VAL A 86 -27.09 18.41 -26.71
C VAL A 86 -27.43 19.10 -25.39
N GLU A 87 -26.84 18.65 -24.29
CA GLU A 87 -27.08 19.22 -22.97
C GLU A 87 -26.78 20.71 -22.91
N SER A 88 -25.67 21.15 -23.51
CA SER A 88 -25.25 22.56 -23.56
C SER A 88 -26.16 23.48 -24.39
N SER A 89 -27.13 22.90 -25.09
CA SER A 89 -28.19 23.58 -25.87
C SER A 89 -29.57 23.51 -25.19
N LEU A 90 -29.69 22.83 -24.05
CA LEU A 90 -30.90 22.80 -23.24
C LEU A 90 -30.82 23.90 -22.17
N PRO A 91 -31.94 24.55 -21.81
CA PRO A 91 -31.96 25.57 -20.75
C PRO A 91 -31.55 24.97 -19.41
N GLU A 92 -30.87 25.74 -18.56
CA GLU A 92 -30.58 25.33 -17.19
C GLU A 92 -31.90 25.05 -16.44
N ILE A 93 -31.92 23.96 -15.66
CA ILE A 93 -33.10 23.62 -14.86
C ILE A 93 -32.85 24.17 -13.47
N GLU A 94 -33.84 24.87 -12.93
CA GLU A 94 -33.82 25.30 -11.52
C GLU A 94 -33.72 24.09 -10.61
N GLU A 95 -32.97 24.23 -9.53
CA GLU A 95 -32.79 23.16 -8.56
C GLU A 95 -34.14 22.78 -7.93
N THR A 96 -34.56 21.52 -8.12
CA THR A 96 -35.80 21.03 -7.53
C THR A 96 -35.61 20.78 -6.03
N ALA A 97 -36.70 20.82 -5.26
CA ALA A 97 -36.65 20.47 -3.84
C ALA A 97 -36.02 19.08 -3.61
N VAL A 98 -36.37 18.10 -4.46
CA VAL A 98 -35.80 16.75 -4.43
C VAL A 98 -34.28 16.79 -4.65
N SER A 99 -33.82 17.54 -5.66
CA SER A 99 -32.40 17.71 -5.94
C SER A 99 -31.66 18.29 -4.74
N LYS A 100 -32.20 19.37 -4.16
CA LYS A 100 -31.62 20.02 -2.97
C LYS A 100 -31.52 19.05 -1.79
N ALA A 101 -32.59 18.31 -1.51
CA ALA A 101 -32.64 17.37 -0.40
C ALA A 101 -31.67 16.18 -0.56
N ILE A 102 -31.50 15.67 -1.79
CA ILE A 102 -30.51 14.63 -2.10
C ILE A 102 -29.10 15.18 -1.93
N GLN A 103 -28.82 16.39 -2.43
CA GLN A 103 -27.51 17.02 -2.28
C GLN A 103 -27.19 17.31 -0.80
N GLU A 104 -28.13 17.85 -0.04
CA GLU A 104 -28.01 18.06 1.41
C GLU A 104 -27.77 16.74 2.14
N PHE A 105 -28.49 15.67 1.79
CA PHE A 105 -28.26 14.35 2.39
C PHE A 105 -26.84 13.82 2.11
N VAL A 106 -26.42 13.84 0.85
CA VAL A 106 -25.11 13.30 0.44
C VAL A 106 -23.98 14.13 1.03
N PHE A 107 -24.05 15.45 0.92
CA PHE A 107 -22.99 16.35 1.35
C PHE A 107 -23.07 16.78 2.81
N SER A 108 -24.09 16.36 3.56
CA SER A 108 -24.14 16.65 5.01
C SER A 108 -23.01 15.94 5.77
N PRO A 109 -22.55 16.52 6.89
CA PRO A 109 -21.50 15.94 7.71
C PRO A 109 -21.98 14.76 8.55
N THR A 110 -23.29 14.49 8.65
CA THR A 110 -23.77 13.54 9.64
C THR A 110 -23.21 12.13 9.41
N PRO A 111 -22.39 11.59 10.34
CA PRO A 111 -21.81 10.27 10.19
C PRO A 111 -22.90 9.20 10.27
N ILE A 112 -22.66 8.07 9.60
CA ILE A 112 -23.59 6.92 9.61
C ILE A 112 -23.37 6.05 10.86
N ASP A 113 -22.15 6.04 11.38
CA ASP A 113 -21.71 5.08 12.40
C ASP A 113 -22.46 5.21 13.74
N SER A 114 -23.16 6.34 13.98
CA SER A 114 -24.06 6.48 15.14
C SER A 114 -25.26 5.52 15.13
N PHE A 115 -25.57 4.89 13.98
CA PHE A 115 -26.72 4.01 13.82
C PHE A 115 -26.39 2.52 13.93
N VAL A 116 -25.11 2.14 13.79
CA VAL A 116 -24.66 0.76 14.02
C VAL A 116 -24.15 0.63 15.46
N SER A 117 -24.92 1.15 16.43
CA SER A 117 -24.65 0.89 17.84
C SER A 117 -24.90 -0.59 18.10
N CYS A 118 -23.84 -1.41 18.01
CA CYS A 118 -23.81 -2.81 18.44
C CYS A 118 -23.89 -2.90 19.98
N GLU A 119 -24.96 -2.36 20.58
CA GLU A 119 -25.23 -2.47 22.03
C GLU A 119 -25.40 -3.93 22.51
N SER A 120 -25.33 -4.91 21.61
CA SER A 120 -25.44 -6.35 21.89
C SER A 120 -24.12 -7.13 21.72
N ALA A 121 -22.96 -6.50 21.94
CA ALA A 121 -21.64 -7.14 21.83
C ALA A 121 -21.39 -8.35 22.77
N SER A 122 -22.31 -8.68 23.68
CA SER A 122 -22.17 -9.81 24.61
C SER A 122 -23.14 -10.99 24.39
N ALA A 123 -24.09 -10.90 23.46
CA ALA A 123 -25.08 -11.96 23.25
C ALA A 123 -25.14 -12.36 21.78
N VAL A 124 -24.38 -13.39 21.43
CA VAL A 124 -24.65 -14.29 20.29
C VAL A 124 -24.85 -13.57 18.95
N VAL A 125 -23.73 -13.15 18.34
CA VAL A 125 -23.61 -12.72 16.92
C VAL A 125 -23.86 -13.89 15.95
N ALA A 126 -24.64 -14.91 16.32
CA ALA A 126 -24.80 -16.10 15.47
C ALA A 126 -25.85 -15.94 14.36
N GLU A 127 -26.86 -15.07 14.46
CA GLU A 127 -27.97 -15.14 13.48
C GLU A 127 -28.67 -13.83 13.09
N ARG A 128 -28.37 -12.68 13.73
CA ARG A 128 -29.03 -11.42 13.34
C ARG A 128 -28.17 -10.64 12.35
N VAL A 129 -28.30 -11.00 11.08
CA VAL A 129 -27.97 -10.09 9.97
C VAL A 129 -28.74 -8.79 10.23
N PRO A 130 -28.08 -7.61 10.25
CA PRO A 130 -28.76 -6.35 10.45
C PRO A 130 -29.79 -6.20 9.33
N LYS A 131 -31.08 -6.26 9.69
CA LYS A 131 -32.15 -5.99 8.74
C LYS A 131 -32.10 -4.50 8.41
N THR A 132 -31.70 -4.15 7.20
CA THR A 132 -31.72 -2.78 6.66
C THR A 132 -33.15 -2.30 6.33
N ASN A 133 -34.13 -2.70 7.14
CA ASN A 133 -35.54 -2.39 6.91
C ASN A 133 -35.87 -0.89 6.99
N SER A 134 -34.97 -0.08 7.53
CA SER A 134 -35.10 1.37 7.58
C SER A 134 -34.04 2.04 6.72
N LEU A 135 -34.48 3.00 5.93
CA LEU A 135 -33.63 3.99 5.28
C LEU A 135 -32.79 4.72 6.34
N LEU A 136 -31.65 5.29 5.95
CA LEU A 136 -30.85 6.09 6.86
C LEU A 136 -31.73 7.21 7.45
N PRO A 137 -31.75 7.42 8.77
CA PRO A 137 -32.72 8.33 9.41
C PRO A 137 -32.57 9.80 9.03
N ASN A 138 -31.43 10.20 8.47
CA ASN A 138 -31.24 11.54 7.91
C ASN A 138 -31.62 11.64 6.42
N PHE A 139 -32.03 10.53 5.79
CA PHE A 139 -32.52 10.57 4.42
C PHE A 139 -33.92 11.19 4.42
N PRO A 140 -34.20 12.16 3.55
CA PRO A 140 -35.49 12.82 3.45
C PRO A 140 -36.57 11.86 2.90
N HIS A 141 -37.32 11.18 3.79
CA HIS A 141 -38.32 10.18 3.38
C HIS A 141 -39.33 10.69 2.34
N TRP A 142 -39.72 11.96 2.42
CA TRP A 142 -40.66 12.59 1.48
C TRP A 142 -40.16 12.60 0.02
N VAL A 143 -38.86 12.44 -0.21
CA VAL A 143 -38.28 12.30 -1.57
C VAL A 143 -38.80 11.03 -2.27
N LEU A 144 -39.27 10.04 -1.51
CA LEU A 144 -39.79 8.78 -2.03
C LEU A 144 -41.29 8.82 -2.34
N ASP A 145 -42.01 9.81 -1.81
CA ASP A 145 -43.46 9.93 -1.95
C ASP A 145 -43.82 10.53 -3.31
N LYS A 146 -44.09 9.66 -4.29
CA LYS A 146 -44.46 10.06 -5.65
C LYS A 146 -45.67 11.01 -5.69
N GLU A 147 -46.60 10.85 -4.74
CA GLU A 147 -47.83 11.65 -4.63
C GLU A 147 -47.56 13.07 -4.11
N MET A 148 -46.66 13.25 -3.13
CA MET A 148 -46.30 14.59 -2.64
C MET A 148 -45.53 15.42 -3.66
N VAL A 149 -44.78 14.77 -4.57
CA VAL A 149 -44.09 15.45 -5.68
C VAL A 149 -45.09 15.95 -6.72
N THR A 150 -46.24 15.28 -6.90
CA THR A 150 -47.29 15.73 -7.82
C THR A 150 -48.25 16.74 -7.19
N ASP A 151 -48.56 16.61 -5.90
CA ASP A 151 -49.58 17.44 -5.21
C ASP A 151 -49.09 18.83 -4.80
N ARG A 152 -47.78 19.05 -4.60
CA ARG A 152 -47.24 20.39 -4.33
C ARG A 152 -47.43 21.39 -5.48
N LYS A 153 -47.81 20.92 -6.67
CA LYS A 153 -48.25 21.81 -7.77
C LYS A 153 -49.58 22.55 -7.48
N HIS A 154 -50.32 22.13 -6.45
CA HIS A 154 -51.62 22.72 -6.10
C HIS A 154 -51.62 23.60 -4.85
N GLN A 155 -50.51 23.68 -4.10
CA GLN A 155 -50.40 24.55 -2.92
C GLN A 155 -49.48 25.73 -3.22
N SER A 156 -50.07 26.78 -3.82
CA SER A 156 -49.58 28.16 -3.88
C SER A 156 -48.08 28.34 -4.18
N GLU A 157 -47.68 28.22 -5.44
CA GLU A 157 -46.41 28.77 -5.91
C GLU A 157 -46.46 30.31 -5.85
N PRO A 158 -45.44 30.99 -5.28
CA PRO A 158 -45.19 32.38 -5.60
C PRO A 158 -44.84 32.46 -7.11
N SER A 159 -45.53 33.35 -7.80
CA SER A 159 -45.43 33.63 -9.23
C SER A 159 -44.01 33.98 -9.69
N ILE A 160 -43.18 32.98 -10.01
CA ILE A 160 -41.77 33.18 -10.42
C ILE A 160 -41.51 32.94 -11.92
N ILE A 161 -42.49 32.48 -12.70
CA ILE A 161 -42.34 32.42 -14.17
C ILE A 161 -43.50 33.11 -14.86
N SER A 162 -43.42 34.44 -14.99
CA SER A 162 -44.22 35.22 -15.95
C SER A 162 -43.65 35.07 -17.37
N ALA A 163 -43.44 33.85 -17.84
CA ALA A 163 -43.19 33.56 -19.24
C ALA A 163 -44.52 33.16 -19.90
N PRO A 164 -44.80 33.59 -21.14
CA PRO A 164 -46.09 33.38 -21.78
C PRO A 164 -46.39 31.88 -21.88
N VAL A 165 -47.65 31.55 -21.58
CA VAL A 165 -48.27 30.21 -21.53
C VAL A 165 -48.32 29.55 -22.92
N GLY A 166 -47.14 29.33 -23.51
CA GLY A 166 -46.94 28.60 -24.76
C GLY A 166 -46.10 27.35 -24.52
N ASP A 167 -46.77 26.20 -24.53
CA ASP A 167 -46.24 24.82 -24.60
C ASP A 167 -45.60 24.18 -23.33
N ASP A 168 -46.44 23.79 -22.35
CA ASP A 168 -46.12 22.81 -21.27
C ASP A 168 -45.49 21.50 -21.80
N VAL A 169 -45.78 21.15 -23.06
CA VAL A 169 -45.20 19.99 -23.75
C VAL A 169 -43.68 20.11 -23.90
N THR A 170 -43.15 21.33 -24.07
CA THR A 170 -41.72 21.55 -24.29
C THR A 170 -40.92 21.34 -23.00
N THR A 171 -41.43 21.76 -21.84
CA THR A 171 -40.76 21.60 -20.55
C THR A 171 -40.64 20.13 -20.14
N LYS A 172 -41.72 19.35 -20.31
CA LYS A 172 -41.70 17.89 -20.09
C LYS A 172 -40.72 17.18 -21.01
N GLU A 173 -40.67 17.57 -22.29
CA GLU A 173 -39.72 17.03 -23.25
C GLU A 173 -38.26 17.35 -22.87
N ILE A 174 -37.97 18.59 -22.46
CA ILE A 174 -36.64 18.99 -21.95
C ILE A 174 -36.23 18.14 -20.75
N LEU A 175 -37.12 17.96 -19.77
CA LEU A 175 -36.86 17.16 -18.58
C LEU A 175 -36.57 15.69 -18.92
N LEU A 176 -37.35 15.10 -19.82
CA LEU A 176 -37.12 13.72 -20.28
C LEU A 176 -35.80 13.58 -21.04
N VAL A 177 -35.46 14.54 -21.90
CA VAL A 177 -34.18 14.55 -22.63
C VAL A 177 -33.03 14.69 -21.63
N LYS A 178 -33.10 15.62 -20.68
CA LYS A 178 -32.06 15.80 -19.65
C LYS A 178 -31.91 14.57 -18.76
N LYS A 179 -33.01 14.00 -18.27
CA LYS A 179 -32.99 12.72 -17.52
C LYS A 179 -32.27 11.64 -18.32
N GLY A 180 -32.63 11.49 -19.60
CA GLY A 180 -32.01 10.49 -20.48
C GLY A 180 -30.53 10.76 -20.81
N ILE A 181 -30.11 12.02 -20.89
CA ILE A 181 -28.70 12.41 -21.03
C ILE A 181 -27.93 12.08 -19.76
N CYS A 182 -28.44 12.49 -18.59
CA CYS A 182 -27.84 12.21 -17.29
C CYS A 182 -27.68 10.70 -17.08
N PHE A 183 -28.72 9.91 -17.34
CA PHE A 183 -28.67 8.45 -17.32
C PHE A 183 -27.56 7.90 -18.22
N SER A 184 -27.53 8.29 -19.50
CA SER A 184 -26.54 7.77 -20.45
C SER A 184 -25.10 8.15 -20.08
N LEU A 185 -24.89 9.34 -19.51
CA LEU A 185 -23.58 9.78 -19.01
C LEU A 185 -23.20 9.10 -17.68
N ALA A 186 -24.18 8.75 -16.85
CA ALA A 186 -24.03 7.98 -15.60
C ALA A 186 -23.78 6.48 -15.86
N GLU A 187 -24.22 5.93 -16.99
CA GLU A 187 -24.09 4.51 -17.31
C GLU A 187 -22.65 4.07 -17.69
N GLY A 188 -21.84 4.98 -18.25
CA GLY A 188 -20.48 4.65 -18.71
C GLY A 188 -19.53 4.13 -17.61
N PRO A 189 -18.42 3.43 -17.96
CA PRO A 189 -17.48 2.90 -16.99
C PRO A 189 -16.87 4.00 -16.12
N LEU A 190 -16.42 3.63 -14.93
CA LEU A 190 -15.66 4.54 -14.08
C LEU A 190 -14.36 4.95 -14.80
N PRO A 191 -13.94 6.22 -14.67
CA PRO A 191 -12.65 6.66 -15.16
C PRO A 191 -11.55 5.70 -14.70
N LYS A 192 -10.58 5.40 -15.57
CA LYS A 192 -9.38 4.62 -15.22
C LYS A 192 -8.17 5.54 -15.17
N LEU A 193 -7.31 5.35 -14.17
CA LEU A 193 -6.05 6.10 -14.07
C LEU A 193 -5.16 5.74 -15.27
N GLY A 194 -4.70 6.74 -16.02
CA GLY A 194 -3.87 6.55 -17.23
C GLY A 194 -4.61 6.01 -18.46
N GLY A 195 -5.94 5.99 -18.47
CA GLY A 195 -6.74 5.55 -19.62
C GLY A 195 -6.52 6.40 -20.89
N SER A 196 -6.58 5.73 -22.05
CA SER A 196 -6.36 6.30 -23.40
C SER A 196 -7.39 7.34 -23.84
N ASP A 197 -8.47 7.53 -23.08
CA ASP A 197 -9.44 8.60 -23.34
C ASP A 197 -8.81 9.99 -23.16
N SER A 198 -7.59 10.06 -22.61
CA SER A 198 -6.71 11.23 -22.59
C SER A 198 -6.12 11.62 -23.96
N ASN A 199 -6.32 10.83 -25.01
CA ASN A 199 -5.91 11.19 -26.39
C ASN A 199 -6.64 12.42 -26.98
N ALA A 200 -7.60 13.01 -26.25
CA ALA A 200 -8.42 14.10 -26.77
C ALA A 200 -7.80 15.51 -26.68
N SER A 201 -6.60 15.71 -26.10
CA SER A 201 -6.02 17.08 -26.08
C SER A 201 -4.50 17.21 -26.03
N SER A 202 -3.71 16.15 -26.13
CA SER A 202 -2.29 16.33 -26.45
C SER A 202 -2.19 16.67 -27.93
N GLY A 203 -2.33 17.96 -28.26
CA GLY A 203 -1.93 18.47 -29.55
C GLY A 203 -0.51 17.97 -29.88
N PRO A 204 -0.18 17.74 -31.15
CA PRO A 204 1.15 17.29 -31.54
C PRO A 204 2.15 18.38 -31.14
N SER A 205 2.73 18.29 -29.94
CA SER A 205 3.88 19.10 -29.59
C SER A 205 5.05 18.55 -30.39
N GLU A 206 5.30 19.17 -31.54
CA GLU A 206 6.48 18.96 -32.37
C GLU A 206 7.77 19.46 -31.67
N SER A 207 8.01 19.08 -30.42
CA SER A 207 9.34 19.23 -29.82
C SER A 207 10.21 18.06 -30.28
N LYS A 208 10.67 18.16 -31.53
CA LYS A 208 11.80 17.37 -32.02
C LYS A 208 13.03 17.68 -31.16
N GLY A 209 13.40 16.73 -30.32
CA GLY A 209 14.80 16.43 -30.05
C GLY A 209 15.53 17.33 -29.07
N GLU A 210 15.11 17.37 -27.81
CA GLU A 210 16.06 17.51 -26.69
C GLU A 210 15.67 16.55 -25.56
N SER A 211 16.55 15.59 -25.29
CA SER A 211 16.43 14.60 -24.21
C SER A 211 16.73 15.21 -22.83
N SER A 212 16.24 16.41 -22.55
CA SER A 212 16.47 17.13 -21.31
C SER A 212 15.39 16.76 -20.29
N GLY A 213 15.55 15.61 -19.63
CA GLY A 213 15.22 15.38 -18.21
C GLY A 213 13.91 15.90 -17.60
N SER A 214 12.87 16.21 -18.38
CA SER A 214 11.54 16.56 -17.90
C SER A 214 11.03 15.38 -17.08
N THR A 215 10.97 15.58 -15.77
CA THR A 215 10.89 14.51 -14.78
C THR A 215 9.53 13.83 -14.84
N ASN A 216 9.52 12.50 -14.99
CA ASN A 216 8.31 11.65 -14.89
C ASN A 216 7.43 11.97 -13.67
N GLU A 217 8.03 12.58 -12.64
CA GLU A 217 7.42 13.04 -11.39
C GLU A 217 6.39 14.17 -11.59
N SER A 218 6.64 15.17 -12.45
CA SER A 218 5.65 16.24 -12.70
C SER A 218 4.40 15.73 -13.43
N VAL A 219 4.55 14.66 -14.22
CA VAL A 219 3.45 14.04 -14.97
C VAL A 219 2.50 13.29 -14.04
N GLU A 220 2.99 12.81 -12.89
CA GLU A 220 2.19 12.04 -11.93
C GLU A 220 1.09 12.90 -11.28
N ARG A 221 1.43 14.05 -10.68
CA ARG A 221 0.43 14.92 -10.01
C ARG A 221 -0.65 15.37 -10.98
N GLU A 222 -0.26 15.75 -12.19
CA GLU A 222 -1.17 16.21 -13.24
C GLU A 222 -2.10 15.08 -13.73
N THR A 223 -1.57 13.86 -13.91
CA THR A 223 -2.37 12.69 -14.30
C THR A 223 -3.39 12.33 -13.21
N SER A 224 -2.95 12.35 -11.95
CA SER A 224 -3.79 12.06 -10.79
C SER A 224 -4.88 13.12 -10.60
N ALA A 225 -4.54 14.41 -10.73
CA ALA A 225 -5.50 15.50 -10.63
C ALA A 225 -6.57 15.43 -11.73
N ARG A 226 -6.19 15.13 -12.98
CA ARG A 226 -7.15 14.89 -14.07
C ARG A 226 -8.07 13.71 -13.79
N HIS A 227 -7.54 12.66 -13.18
CA HIS A 227 -8.33 11.49 -12.80
C HIS A 227 -9.34 11.82 -11.70
N GLU A 228 -8.94 12.55 -10.65
CA GLU A 228 -9.86 13.07 -9.63
C GLU A 228 -10.96 13.94 -10.23
N GLN A 229 -10.62 14.84 -11.15
CA GLN A 229 -11.60 15.67 -11.86
C GLN A 229 -12.55 14.84 -12.72
N ALA A 230 -12.06 13.77 -13.36
CA ALA A 230 -12.89 12.87 -14.14
C ALA A 230 -13.89 12.10 -13.24
N LEU A 231 -13.44 11.66 -12.06
CA LEU A 231 -14.30 11.02 -11.04
C LEU A 231 -15.36 12.00 -10.54
N TRP A 232 -14.98 13.24 -10.25
CA TRP A 232 -15.94 14.29 -9.86
C TRP A 232 -16.99 14.53 -10.96
N LYS A 233 -16.57 14.75 -12.20
CA LYS A 233 -17.50 14.94 -13.32
C LYS A 233 -18.44 13.76 -13.47
N LYS A 234 -17.94 12.53 -13.32
CA LYS A 234 -18.77 11.33 -13.36
C LYS A 234 -19.79 11.31 -12.21
N PHE A 235 -19.35 11.56 -10.99
CA PHE A 235 -20.19 11.65 -9.80
C PHE A 235 -21.29 12.71 -9.96
N GLN A 236 -20.98 13.90 -10.49
CA GLN A 236 -21.98 14.93 -10.77
C GLN A 236 -23.07 14.44 -11.74
N ARG A 237 -22.72 13.65 -12.77
CA ARG A 237 -23.70 13.11 -13.72
C ARG A 237 -24.62 12.08 -13.06
N ILE A 238 -24.06 11.25 -12.19
CA ILE A 238 -24.81 10.26 -11.42
C ILE A 238 -25.76 10.97 -10.44
N LEU A 239 -25.24 11.94 -9.68
CA LEU A 239 -26.03 12.73 -8.73
C LEU A 239 -27.16 13.48 -9.45
N ALA A 240 -26.89 14.09 -10.60
CA ALA A 240 -27.92 14.74 -11.41
C ALA A 240 -28.99 13.75 -11.88
N HIS A 241 -28.64 12.49 -12.17
CA HIS A 241 -29.64 11.47 -12.51
C HIS A 241 -30.46 11.04 -11.29
N LEU A 242 -29.83 10.87 -10.12
CA LEU A 242 -30.52 10.58 -8.86
C LEU A 242 -31.55 11.65 -8.49
N CYS A 243 -31.32 12.92 -8.86
CA CYS A 243 -32.31 13.98 -8.70
C CYS A 243 -33.61 13.75 -9.51
N TYR A 244 -33.58 12.94 -10.58
CA TYR A 244 -34.76 12.53 -11.36
C TYR A 244 -35.28 11.12 -11.00
N ASP A 245 -34.46 10.32 -10.34
CA ASP A 245 -34.80 8.96 -9.92
C ASP A 245 -34.07 8.60 -8.62
N PRO A 246 -34.56 9.07 -7.47
CA PRO A 246 -33.91 8.84 -6.18
C PRO A 246 -33.93 7.37 -5.75
N THR A 247 -34.73 6.53 -6.41
CA THR A 247 -34.90 5.10 -6.08
C THR A 247 -33.96 4.18 -6.86
N ASN A 248 -33.10 4.74 -7.72
CA ASN A 248 -32.19 3.98 -8.56
C ASN A 248 -30.99 3.48 -7.73
N SER A 249 -31.00 2.20 -7.35
CA SER A 249 -29.94 1.56 -6.57
C SER A 249 -28.58 1.57 -7.27
N ASP A 250 -28.55 1.38 -8.60
CA ASP A 250 -27.31 1.30 -9.38
C ASP A 250 -26.57 2.63 -9.40
N ASP A 251 -27.29 3.74 -9.51
CA ASP A 251 -26.68 5.06 -9.48
C ASP A 251 -26.17 5.43 -8.09
N TRP A 252 -26.90 5.09 -7.04
CA TRP A 252 -26.39 5.21 -5.67
C TRP A 252 -25.11 4.38 -5.47
N TYR A 253 -25.09 3.14 -5.98
CA TYR A 253 -23.92 2.28 -5.94
C TYR A 253 -22.74 2.90 -6.69
N ARG A 254 -22.93 3.35 -7.93
CA ARG A 254 -21.89 4.00 -8.76
C ARG A 254 -21.40 5.31 -8.15
N ALA A 255 -22.27 6.09 -7.52
CA ALA A 255 -21.89 7.30 -6.78
C ALA A 255 -20.94 6.95 -5.63
N GLY A 256 -21.29 5.93 -4.84
CA GLY A 256 -20.44 5.38 -3.79
C GLY A 256 -19.08 4.92 -4.31
N LEU A 257 -19.06 4.21 -5.43
CA LEU A 257 -17.81 3.78 -6.08
C LEU A 257 -16.94 4.98 -6.50
N CYS A 258 -17.51 6.02 -7.14
CA CYS A 258 -16.73 7.20 -7.57
C CYS A 258 -16.01 7.87 -6.39
N LEU A 259 -16.72 8.04 -5.27
CA LEU A 259 -16.20 8.63 -4.05
C LEU A 259 -15.12 7.75 -3.41
N ASN A 260 -15.37 6.44 -3.34
CA ASN A 260 -14.42 5.47 -2.79
C ASN A 260 -13.13 5.39 -3.62
N PHE A 261 -13.23 5.37 -4.96
CA PHE A 261 -12.04 5.39 -5.83
C PHE A 261 -11.22 6.68 -5.66
N LYS A 262 -11.88 7.84 -5.50
CA LYS A 262 -11.17 9.09 -5.22
C LYS A 262 -10.47 9.03 -3.85
N ALA A 263 -11.12 8.49 -2.83
CA ALA A 263 -10.54 8.36 -1.49
C ALA A 263 -9.33 7.40 -1.48
N GLU A 264 -9.44 6.25 -2.13
CA GLU A 264 -8.34 5.27 -2.25
C GLU A 264 -7.15 5.86 -3.03
N LEU A 265 -7.40 6.66 -4.06
CA LEU A 265 -6.37 7.39 -4.79
C LEU A 265 -5.59 8.34 -3.85
N ILE A 266 -6.28 9.08 -3.00
CA ILE A 266 -5.63 9.96 -2.00
C ILE A 266 -4.88 9.12 -0.97
N CYS A 267 -5.48 8.05 -0.45
CA CYS A 267 -4.85 7.15 0.52
C CYS A 267 -3.51 6.58 0.04
N ASP A 268 -3.40 6.23 -1.24
CA ASP A 268 -2.17 5.70 -1.84
C ASP A 268 -1.00 6.69 -1.89
N ARG A 269 -1.28 7.98 -1.66
CA ARG A 269 -0.31 9.08 -1.68
C ARG A 269 -0.04 9.65 -0.28
N LEU A 270 -0.77 9.18 0.73
CA LEU A 270 -0.53 9.53 2.12
C LEU A 270 0.48 8.60 2.76
N SER A 271 1.34 9.16 3.60
CA SER A 271 2.25 8.38 4.42
C SER A 271 1.46 7.48 5.37
N PRO A 272 1.76 6.17 5.47
CA PRO A 272 1.01 5.27 6.32
C PRO A 272 1.22 5.62 7.80
N ILE A 273 0.10 5.75 8.52
CA ILE A 273 0.05 6.08 9.95
C ILE A 273 0.66 4.96 10.80
N THR A 274 0.50 3.71 10.36
CA THR A 274 1.04 2.55 11.05
C THR A 274 2.18 1.94 10.27
N GLU A 275 3.26 1.61 10.97
CA GLU A 275 4.31 0.81 10.36
C GLU A 275 3.80 -0.62 10.11
N PRO A 276 3.86 -1.11 8.86
CA PRO A 276 3.38 -2.45 8.52
C PRO A 276 4.23 -3.56 9.15
N TYR A 277 5.47 -3.24 9.52
CA TYR A 277 6.46 -4.16 10.06
C TYR A 277 6.85 -3.73 11.47
N GLU A 278 6.98 -4.70 12.37
CA GLU A 278 7.44 -4.49 13.74
C GLU A 278 8.41 -5.61 14.11
N SER A 279 9.66 -5.27 14.39
CA SER A 279 10.74 -6.22 14.67
C SER A 279 10.41 -7.17 15.83
N SER A 280 9.83 -6.64 16.91
CA SER A 280 9.40 -7.38 18.11
C SER A 280 8.39 -8.50 17.80
N LYS A 281 7.56 -8.30 16.77
CA LYS A 281 6.57 -9.28 16.33
C LYS A 281 7.19 -10.32 15.40
N PHE A 282 8.19 -9.95 14.62
CA PHE A 282 8.80 -10.83 13.62
C PHE A 282 9.72 -11.87 14.23
N PHE A 283 10.60 -11.49 15.15
CA PHE A 283 11.55 -12.41 15.76
C PHE A 283 11.47 -12.36 17.29
N ALA A 284 12.02 -13.38 17.92
CA ALA A 284 12.12 -13.50 19.35
C ALA A 284 13.36 -12.75 19.88
N ALA A 285 13.15 -11.63 20.57
CA ALA A 285 14.20 -10.95 21.33
C ALA A 285 14.68 -11.82 22.51
N ALA A 286 15.85 -11.51 23.07
CA ALA A 286 16.34 -12.19 24.26
C ALA A 286 15.41 -11.91 25.45
N VAL A 287 15.29 -12.86 26.39
CA VAL A 287 14.35 -12.80 27.54
C VAL A 287 14.51 -11.55 28.41
N GLY A 288 15.69 -10.92 28.42
CA GLY A 288 15.91 -9.63 29.09
C GLY A 288 15.02 -8.50 28.56
N ASP A 289 14.73 -8.48 27.26
CA ASP A 289 13.93 -7.45 26.60
C ASP A 289 12.42 -7.70 26.71
N LEU A 290 12.01 -8.95 26.96
CA LEU A 290 10.60 -9.33 27.10
C LEU A 290 9.95 -8.76 28.37
N LYS A 291 10.74 -8.49 29.42
CA LYS A 291 10.23 -7.88 30.67
C LYS A 291 9.68 -6.46 30.43
N ALA A 292 10.29 -5.68 29.55
CA ALA A 292 9.83 -4.34 29.20
C ALA A 292 8.51 -4.34 28.42
N THR A 293 8.22 -5.41 27.66
CA THR A 293 6.95 -5.53 26.91
C THR A 293 5.78 -6.00 27.79
N SER A 294 6.05 -6.60 28.95
CA SER A 294 5.01 -7.10 29.87
C SER A 294 4.24 -5.98 30.58
N VAL A 295 4.83 -4.79 30.72
CA VAL A 295 4.22 -3.62 31.39
C VAL A 295 3.03 -3.05 30.60
N LEU A 296 2.90 -3.38 29.32
CA LEU A 296 1.87 -2.79 28.43
C LEU A 296 0.61 -3.64 28.23
N ASN A 297 0.52 -4.84 28.79
CA ASN A 297 -0.70 -5.64 28.71
C ASN A 297 -1.01 -6.24 30.08
N GLU A 298 -1.40 -5.41 31.04
CA GLU A 298 -2.23 -5.90 32.13
C GLU A 298 -3.41 -6.64 31.50
N LYS A 299 -3.45 -7.94 31.72
CA LYS A 299 -4.57 -8.77 31.30
C LYS A 299 -5.77 -8.39 32.13
N ARG A 300 -6.90 -8.28 31.47
CA ARG A 300 -8.12 -7.74 32.08
C ARG A 300 -9.28 -8.67 31.77
N GLU A 301 -10.21 -8.74 32.71
CA GLU A 301 -11.52 -9.32 32.48
C GLU A 301 -12.14 -8.70 31.22
N LEU A 302 -12.87 -9.50 30.43
CA LEU A 302 -13.39 -9.08 29.13
C LEU A 302 -14.18 -7.76 29.22
N SER A 303 -15.06 -7.63 30.20
CA SER A 303 -15.86 -6.43 30.48
C SER A 303 -14.98 -5.17 30.63
N LYS A 304 -13.93 -5.25 31.45
CA LYS A 304 -12.97 -4.16 31.70
C LYS A 304 -12.14 -3.84 30.46
N LEU A 305 -11.69 -4.86 29.73
CA LEU A 305 -10.94 -4.67 28.48
C LEU A 305 -11.79 -3.92 27.44
N LEU A 306 -13.05 -4.31 27.26
CA LEU A 306 -13.97 -3.64 26.33
C LEU A 306 -14.25 -2.20 26.76
N SER A 307 -14.56 -1.97 28.04
CA SER A 307 -14.80 -0.62 28.59
C SER A 307 -13.61 0.29 28.34
N GLN A 308 -12.39 -0.14 28.63
CA GLN A 308 -11.21 0.71 28.45
C GLN A 308 -10.88 0.98 26.99
N GLN A 309 -11.12 0.01 26.10
CA GLN A 309 -10.95 0.23 24.66
C GLN A 309 -11.97 1.26 24.16
N PHE A 310 -13.20 1.24 24.69
CA PHE A 310 -14.23 2.24 24.42
C PHE A 310 -13.89 3.61 25.03
N ASP A 311 -13.48 3.67 26.29
CA ASP A 311 -13.07 4.92 26.95
C ASP A 311 -11.88 5.57 26.23
N HIS A 312 -10.90 4.77 25.81
CA HIS A 312 -9.79 5.24 25.00
C HIS A 312 -10.25 5.73 23.62
N HIS A 313 -11.26 5.10 23.03
CA HIS A 313 -11.86 5.58 21.79
C HIS A 313 -12.56 6.92 21.98
N LYS A 314 -13.41 7.06 23.00
CA LYS A 314 -14.13 8.29 23.32
C LYS A 314 -13.18 9.46 23.54
N LYS A 315 -12.13 9.27 24.34
CA LYS A 315 -11.05 10.28 24.52
C LYS A 315 -10.36 10.64 23.21
N ASN A 316 -10.17 9.67 22.33
CA ASN A 316 -9.58 9.92 21.02
C ASN A 316 -10.54 10.69 20.11
N GLU A 317 -11.83 10.39 20.17
CA GLU A 317 -12.88 11.04 19.38
C GLU A 317 -13.03 12.51 19.77
N GLU A 318 -13.06 12.80 21.08
CA GLU A 318 -13.14 14.16 21.65
C GLU A 318 -12.03 15.11 21.16
N SER A 319 -10.88 14.54 20.78
CA SER A 319 -9.71 15.30 20.30
C SER A 319 -9.48 15.16 18.79
N SER A 320 -10.36 14.46 18.08
CA SER A 320 -10.25 14.23 16.65
C SER A 320 -11.35 14.96 15.89
N LEU A 321 -10.99 15.50 14.74
CA LEU A 321 -11.93 16.08 13.80
C LEU A 321 -12.00 15.20 12.56
N THR A 322 -13.18 14.65 12.26
CA THR A 322 -13.36 13.81 11.07
C THR A 322 -13.23 14.64 9.78
N PHE A 323 -13.89 15.79 9.70
CA PHE A 323 -13.79 16.72 8.57
C PHE A 323 -14.16 18.16 8.96
N LEU A 324 -13.95 19.11 8.04
CA LEU A 324 -14.21 20.54 8.23
C LEU A 324 -15.41 21.01 7.41
N GLY A 325 -16.29 21.82 8.01
CA GLY A 325 -17.45 22.43 7.32
C GLY A 325 -18.75 21.63 7.42
N LYS A 326 -19.87 22.29 7.08
CA LYS A 326 -21.22 21.70 7.02
C LYS A 326 -21.58 21.12 5.64
N ASP A 327 -20.79 21.44 4.61
CA ASP A 327 -20.99 20.97 3.24
C ASP A 327 -19.73 20.25 2.77
N LEU A 328 -19.86 18.95 2.48
CA LEU A 328 -18.77 18.11 2.02
C LEU A 328 -18.52 18.20 0.50
N SER A 329 -19.32 18.98 -0.24
CA SER A 329 -19.22 19.11 -1.70
C SER A 329 -17.84 19.57 -2.18
N ALA A 330 -17.18 20.46 -1.41
CA ALA A 330 -15.84 20.97 -1.70
C ALA A 330 -14.80 19.82 -1.81
N PHE A 331 -14.87 18.82 -0.93
CA PHE A 331 -13.93 17.69 -0.91
C PHE A 331 -14.05 16.78 -2.13
N VAL A 332 -15.22 16.76 -2.78
CA VAL A 332 -15.40 16.01 -4.03
C VAL A 332 -14.97 16.84 -5.24
N ARG A 333 -15.27 18.14 -5.25
CA ARG A 333 -15.01 19.04 -6.38
C ARG A 333 -13.53 19.31 -6.60
N TYR A 334 -12.78 19.61 -5.54
CA TYR A 334 -11.37 19.99 -5.67
C TYR A 334 -10.45 18.75 -5.74
N PRO A 335 -9.47 18.72 -6.66
CA PRO A 335 -8.44 17.70 -6.65
C PRO A 335 -7.50 17.90 -5.45
N TRP A 336 -7.33 16.88 -4.62
CA TRP A 336 -6.37 16.94 -3.52
C TRP A 336 -4.94 16.91 -4.03
N THR A 337 -4.67 16.17 -5.11
CA THR A 337 -3.31 15.96 -5.62
C THR A 337 -2.63 17.20 -6.22
N LYS A 338 -3.34 18.32 -6.42
CA LYS A 338 -2.79 19.56 -6.93
C LYS A 338 -2.76 20.62 -5.83
N PHE A 339 -1.56 20.97 -5.38
CA PHE A 339 -1.33 21.84 -4.21
C PHE A 339 -2.09 23.18 -4.27
N SER A 340 -2.17 23.80 -5.45
CA SER A 340 -2.91 25.05 -5.65
C SER A 340 -4.43 24.88 -5.48
N GLU A 341 -4.98 23.77 -5.97
CA GLU A 341 -6.41 23.45 -5.84
C GLU A 341 -6.76 23.10 -4.40
N LEU A 342 -5.85 22.39 -3.70
CA LEU A 342 -5.99 22.11 -2.28
C LEU A 342 -6.05 23.41 -1.46
N ARG A 343 -5.20 24.40 -1.80
CA ARG A 343 -5.26 25.72 -1.15
C ARG A 343 -6.54 26.47 -1.49
N ALA A 344 -7.06 26.35 -2.71
CA ALA A 344 -8.35 26.94 -3.10
C ALA A 344 -9.51 26.32 -2.31
N CYS A 345 -9.51 24.98 -2.15
CA CYS A 345 -10.48 24.26 -1.33
C CYS A 345 -10.44 24.73 0.13
N ALA A 346 -9.25 24.90 0.71
CA ALA A 346 -9.11 25.42 2.07
C ALA A 346 -9.76 26.81 2.19
N LYS A 347 -9.44 27.75 1.29
CA LYS A 347 -10.04 29.09 1.33
C LYS A 347 -11.56 29.09 1.19
N GLU A 348 -12.12 28.19 0.38
CA GLU A 348 -13.57 28.06 0.26
C GLU A 348 -14.22 27.52 1.53
N ILE A 349 -13.63 26.51 2.16
CA ILE A 349 -14.15 25.99 3.44
C ILE A 349 -14.07 27.09 4.51
N GLU A 350 -13.02 27.90 4.50
CA GLU A 350 -12.90 29.07 5.38
C GLU A 350 -14.03 30.07 5.15
N SER A 351 -14.32 30.41 3.89
CA SER A 351 -15.38 31.37 3.56
C SER A 351 -16.78 30.86 3.90
N LEU A 352 -17.04 29.57 3.69
CA LEU A 352 -18.28 28.92 4.10
C LEU A 352 -18.46 28.92 5.63
N GLN A 353 -17.37 28.81 6.39
CA GLN A 353 -17.43 28.92 7.84
C GLN A 353 -17.69 30.35 8.32
N THR A 354 -17.12 31.37 7.65
CA THR A 354 -17.33 32.78 8.03
C THR A 354 -18.70 33.32 7.65
N ASN A 355 -19.30 32.82 6.57
CA ASN A 355 -20.56 33.34 6.03
C ASN A 355 -21.82 32.78 6.71
N LEU A 356 -21.70 31.81 7.62
CA LEU A 356 -22.81 31.32 8.43
C LEU A 356 -23.29 32.44 9.36
N GLY A 357 -24.44 33.05 9.02
CA GLY A 357 -25.03 34.19 9.73
C GLY A 357 -25.32 33.89 11.20
N GLY A 358 -25.31 34.95 12.03
CA GLY A 358 -25.39 34.85 13.50
C GLY A 358 -26.61 34.10 14.06
N ALA A 359 -27.73 34.04 13.34
CA ALA A 359 -28.96 33.39 13.80
C ALA A 359 -28.89 31.84 13.83
N GLU A 360 -28.08 31.21 12.98
CA GLU A 360 -27.87 29.75 13.01
C GLU A 360 -26.77 29.32 14.00
N LYS A 361 -26.04 30.26 14.60
CA LYS A 361 -24.92 29.97 15.50
C LYS A 361 -25.36 29.53 16.90
N GLU A 362 -26.56 29.92 17.34
CA GLU A 362 -27.01 29.66 18.72
C GLU A 362 -27.71 28.30 18.93
N SER A 363 -28.29 27.68 17.88
CA SER A 363 -29.20 26.54 18.08
C SER A 363 -28.56 25.15 18.02
N LEU A 364 -27.35 25.00 17.47
CA LEU A 364 -26.74 23.69 17.19
C LEU A 364 -25.47 23.38 17.96
N PHE A 365 -24.79 24.39 18.50
CA PHE A 365 -23.60 24.22 19.32
C PHE A 365 -23.82 25.04 20.58
N GLY A 366 -24.19 24.39 21.69
CA GLY A 366 -24.50 25.03 22.99
C GLY A 366 -23.31 25.71 23.68
N THR A 367 -22.34 26.25 22.94
CA THR A 367 -21.21 27.03 23.42
C THR A 367 -20.98 28.25 22.51
N PRO A 368 -20.61 29.44 23.05
CA PRO A 368 -20.49 30.66 22.26
C PRO A 368 -19.38 30.56 21.19
N GLN A 369 -19.77 30.43 19.92
CA GLN A 369 -18.90 30.27 18.75
C GLN A 369 -18.49 31.62 18.14
N ASN A 370 -17.31 32.11 18.52
CA ASN A 370 -16.50 33.01 17.66
C ASN A 370 -15.10 32.45 17.38
N GLU A 371 -14.71 31.34 18.02
CA GLU A 371 -13.39 30.75 17.82
C GLU A 371 -13.44 29.73 16.68
N ARG A 372 -12.60 29.96 15.66
CA ARG A 372 -12.29 28.94 14.65
C ARG A 372 -11.95 27.65 15.37
N SER A 373 -12.42 26.51 14.85
CA SER A 373 -12.07 25.20 15.43
C SER A 373 -10.56 25.14 15.70
N PRO A 374 -10.11 24.77 16.91
CA PRO A 374 -8.68 24.69 17.22
C PRO A 374 -7.90 23.86 16.22
N ALA A 375 -8.53 22.82 15.66
CA ALA A 375 -7.98 21.99 14.58
C ALA A 375 -7.70 22.80 13.30
N TRP A 376 -8.60 23.69 12.89
CA TRP A 376 -8.39 24.58 11.73
C TRP A 376 -7.15 25.44 11.92
N LEU A 377 -7.06 26.12 13.06
CA LEU A 377 -5.92 27.00 13.39
C LEU A 377 -4.62 26.21 13.41
N GLU A 378 -4.64 25.00 13.97
CA GLU A 378 -3.44 24.16 14.02
C GLU A 378 -3.01 23.68 12.63
N ILE A 379 -3.95 23.32 11.76
CA ILE A 379 -3.66 22.95 10.37
C ILE A 379 -3.06 24.15 9.64
N GLU A 380 -3.72 25.31 9.66
CA GLU A 380 -3.23 26.51 8.97
C GLU A 380 -1.88 26.98 9.50
N ARG A 381 -1.61 26.82 10.80
CA ARG A 381 -0.29 27.08 11.37
C ARG A 381 0.81 26.24 10.71
N LYS A 382 0.53 24.98 10.35
CA LYS A 382 1.52 24.15 9.61
C LYS A 382 1.85 24.76 8.24
N PHE A 383 0.91 25.46 7.61
CA PHE A 383 1.19 26.15 6.35
C PHE A 383 2.02 27.42 6.57
N THR A 384 1.71 28.21 7.62
CA THR A 384 2.47 29.43 7.94
C THR A 384 3.90 29.13 8.39
N ASP A 385 4.10 28.01 9.09
CA ASP A 385 5.40 27.54 9.58
C ASP A 385 6.21 26.80 8.47
N GLU A 386 5.81 26.93 7.20
CA GLU A 386 6.41 26.25 6.04
C GLU A 386 6.41 24.70 6.11
N GLY A 387 5.64 24.12 7.02
CA GLY A 387 5.39 22.68 7.17
C GLY A 387 4.43 22.12 6.12
N TYR A 388 4.63 22.45 4.84
CA TYR A 388 3.69 22.15 3.76
C TYR A 388 3.35 20.67 3.58
N GLY A 389 4.30 19.76 3.79
CA GLY A 389 4.05 18.31 3.74
C GLY A 389 3.12 17.83 4.85
N ALA A 390 3.28 18.37 6.06
CA ALA A 390 2.40 18.09 7.19
C ALA A 390 1.01 18.71 6.99
N TRP A 391 0.93 19.90 6.38
CA TRP A 391 -0.32 20.53 5.97
C TRP A 391 -1.07 19.72 4.90
N GLU A 392 -0.40 19.30 3.82
CA GLU A 392 -1.01 18.46 2.76
C GLU A 392 -1.51 17.13 3.33
N THR A 393 -0.74 16.52 4.24
CA THR A 393 -1.10 15.27 4.93
C THR A 393 -2.32 15.45 5.83
N ALA A 394 -2.40 16.56 6.59
CA ALA A 394 -3.55 16.88 7.44
C ALA A 394 -4.85 16.99 6.61
N TRP A 395 -4.79 17.75 5.52
CA TRP A 395 -5.91 17.86 4.59
C TRP A 395 -6.25 16.54 3.92
N GLY A 396 -5.26 15.73 3.55
CA GLY A 396 -5.51 14.41 2.97
C GLY A 396 -6.30 13.49 3.90
N GLY A 397 -5.98 13.51 5.21
CA GLY A 397 -6.77 12.81 6.22
C GLY A 397 -8.23 13.24 6.24
N ILE A 398 -8.49 14.55 6.19
CA ILE A 398 -9.83 15.15 6.16
C ILE A 398 -10.59 14.80 4.87
N PHE A 399 -9.93 14.89 3.72
CA PHE A 399 -10.51 14.54 2.42
C PHE A 399 -10.97 13.08 2.39
N VAL A 400 -10.11 12.14 2.83
CA VAL A 400 -10.45 10.72 2.85
C VAL A 400 -11.65 10.46 3.76
N ALA A 401 -11.67 11.05 4.95
CA ALA A 401 -12.77 10.88 5.89
C ALA A 401 -14.11 11.43 5.35
N ALA A 402 -14.10 12.60 4.70
CA ALA A 402 -15.28 13.17 4.05
C ALA A 402 -15.76 12.28 2.88
N LEU A 403 -14.86 11.85 2.00
CA LEU A 403 -15.19 11.00 0.86
C LEU A 403 -15.73 9.63 1.27
N HIS A 404 -15.16 9.00 2.31
CA HIS A 404 -15.69 7.75 2.86
C HIS A 404 -17.07 7.94 3.47
N THR A 405 -17.30 9.04 4.20
CA THR A 405 -18.62 9.34 4.78
C THR A 405 -19.69 9.43 3.68
N MET A 406 -19.42 10.21 2.62
CA MET A 406 -20.32 10.31 1.47
C MET A 406 -20.49 8.97 0.74
N ALA A 407 -19.40 8.20 0.58
CA ALA A 407 -19.44 6.90 -0.09
C ALA A 407 -20.32 5.90 0.68
N LYS A 408 -20.15 5.79 1.99
CA LYS A 408 -20.98 4.93 2.85
C LYS A 408 -22.45 5.32 2.78
N LYS A 409 -22.78 6.62 2.72
CA LYS A 409 -24.18 7.10 2.56
C LYS A 409 -24.77 6.60 1.26
N CYS A 410 -24.04 6.77 0.16
CA CYS A 410 -24.47 6.33 -1.15
C CYS A 410 -24.64 4.80 -1.20
N LEU A 411 -23.65 4.03 -0.72
CA LEU A 411 -23.69 2.56 -0.74
C LEU A 411 -24.79 1.98 0.15
N THR A 412 -25.00 2.54 1.35
CA THR A 412 -26.07 2.08 2.26
C THR A 412 -27.46 2.39 1.68
N THR A 413 -27.60 3.55 1.04
CA THR A 413 -28.83 3.92 0.34
C THR A 413 -29.09 3.02 -0.87
N ALA A 414 -28.03 2.68 -1.62
CA ALA A 414 -28.09 1.71 -2.72
C ALA A 414 -28.60 0.35 -2.24
N LEU A 415 -28.04 -0.16 -1.14
CA LEU A 415 -28.40 -1.44 -0.56
C LEU A 415 -29.87 -1.47 -0.13
N TYR A 416 -30.33 -0.41 0.56
CA TYR A 416 -31.72 -0.28 0.96
C TYR A 416 -32.67 -0.38 -0.24
N PHE A 417 -32.39 0.34 -1.34
CA PHE A 417 -33.25 0.28 -2.52
C PHE A 417 -33.17 -1.08 -3.23
N ALA A 418 -31.98 -1.69 -3.31
CA ALA A 418 -31.81 -3.01 -3.90
C ALA A 418 -32.67 -4.05 -3.17
N GLU A 419 -32.59 -4.10 -1.83
CA GLU A 419 -33.45 -4.99 -1.02
C GLU A 419 -34.94 -4.68 -1.16
N LYS A 420 -35.30 -3.40 -1.25
CA LYS A 420 -36.69 -2.99 -1.43
C LYS A 420 -37.22 -3.49 -2.77
N HIS A 421 -36.45 -3.34 -3.85
CA HIS A 421 -36.85 -3.81 -5.18
C HIS A 421 -36.97 -5.33 -5.23
N GLU A 422 -36.06 -6.06 -4.56
CA GLU A 422 -36.13 -7.51 -4.40
C GLU A 422 -37.41 -7.95 -3.66
N LYS A 423 -37.72 -7.31 -2.52
CA LYS A 423 -38.97 -7.55 -1.76
C LYS A 423 -40.23 -7.24 -2.58
N GLU A 424 -40.15 -6.27 -3.48
CA GLU A 424 -41.25 -5.92 -4.40
C GLU A 424 -41.33 -6.85 -5.62
N GLY A 425 -40.45 -7.86 -5.74
CA GLY A 425 -40.43 -8.80 -6.86
C GLY A 425 -40.06 -8.16 -8.20
N LYS A 426 -39.44 -6.97 -8.18
CA LYS A 426 -38.92 -6.35 -9.39
C LYS A 426 -37.66 -7.10 -9.77
N ALA A 427 -37.70 -7.81 -10.90
CA ALA A 427 -36.53 -8.42 -11.50
C ALA A 427 -35.47 -7.33 -11.76
N CYS A 428 -34.56 -7.19 -10.82
CA CYS A 428 -33.36 -6.39 -10.92
C CYS A 428 -32.23 -7.38 -11.21
N ASP A 429 -31.31 -7.03 -12.12
CA ASP A 429 -30.04 -7.73 -12.25
C ASP A 429 -29.29 -7.54 -10.93
N ASP A 430 -29.50 -8.46 -9.98
CA ASP A 430 -29.34 -8.31 -8.53
C ASP A 430 -28.06 -7.57 -8.09
N PRO A 431 -28.14 -6.25 -7.81
CA PRO A 431 -27.00 -5.48 -7.35
C PRO A 431 -26.78 -5.63 -5.84
N ALA A 432 -27.70 -6.25 -5.09
CA ALA A 432 -27.64 -6.29 -3.62
C ALA A 432 -26.43 -7.08 -3.13
N TYR A 433 -26.11 -8.17 -3.83
CA TYR A 433 -24.87 -8.93 -3.64
C TYR A 433 -23.63 -8.03 -3.82
N ASP A 434 -23.48 -7.37 -4.98
CA ASP A 434 -22.32 -6.54 -5.32
C ASP A 434 -22.16 -5.33 -4.40
N ILE A 435 -23.29 -4.71 -4.01
CA ILE A 435 -23.32 -3.59 -3.07
C ILE A 435 -22.86 -4.06 -1.68
N SER A 436 -23.35 -5.21 -1.22
CA SER A 436 -22.97 -5.77 0.08
C SER A 436 -21.50 -6.17 0.12
N GLU A 437 -21.00 -6.83 -0.92
CA GLU A 437 -19.57 -7.15 -1.05
C GLU A 437 -18.72 -5.87 -1.07
N CYS A 438 -19.16 -4.84 -1.79
CA CYS A 438 -18.47 -3.56 -1.85
C CYS A 438 -18.42 -2.85 -0.49
N LEU A 439 -19.53 -2.84 0.27
CA LEU A 439 -19.56 -2.32 1.64
C LEU A 439 -18.62 -3.09 2.57
N GLY A 440 -18.65 -4.43 2.52
CA GLY A 440 -17.73 -5.27 3.27
C GLY A 440 -16.27 -4.97 2.95
N THR A 441 -15.96 -4.82 1.66
CA THR A 441 -14.62 -4.46 1.17
C THR A 441 -14.21 -3.06 1.59
N HIS A 442 -15.13 -2.10 1.61
CA HIS A 442 -14.88 -0.73 2.06
C HIS A 442 -14.51 -0.70 3.55
N TYR A 443 -15.33 -1.28 4.44
CA TYR A 443 -15.02 -1.38 5.87
C TYR A 443 -13.72 -2.14 6.14
N TYR A 444 -13.48 -3.24 5.41
CA TYR A 444 -12.23 -3.99 5.55
C TYR A 444 -11.00 -3.20 5.07
N SER A 445 -11.15 -2.35 4.06
CA SER A 445 -10.07 -1.50 3.56
C SER A 445 -9.70 -0.42 4.58
N GLU A 446 -10.69 0.20 5.24
CA GLU A 446 -10.45 1.11 6.38
C GLU A 446 -9.69 0.38 7.51
N LEU A 447 -10.16 -0.81 7.89
CA LEU A 447 -9.51 -1.66 8.89
C LEU A 447 -8.04 -1.96 8.54
N MET A 448 -7.76 -2.23 7.26
CA MET A 448 -6.43 -2.59 6.77
C MET A 448 -5.51 -1.39 6.58
N GLY A 449 -6.04 -0.20 6.31
CA GLY A 449 -5.29 1.05 6.35
C GLY A 449 -4.66 1.29 7.73
N GLY A 450 -5.26 0.73 8.78
CA GLY A 450 -4.70 0.74 10.15
C GLY A 450 -4.79 2.10 10.83
N GLY A 451 -5.40 3.08 10.17
CA GLY A 451 -5.55 4.44 10.62
C GLY A 451 -6.98 4.94 10.56
N GLN A 452 -7.34 5.76 11.54
CA GLN A 452 -8.54 6.59 11.53
C GLN A 452 -8.19 7.89 10.80
N TYR A 453 -8.87 8.11 9.68
CA TYR A 453 -8.74 9.31 8.86
C TYR A 453 -9.49 10.48 9.53
N GLY A 454 -9.07 11.70 9.18
CA GLY A 454 -9.42 12.94 9.87
C GLY A 454 -8.17 13.68 10.35
N TYR A 455 -8.35 14.61 11.28
CA TYR A 455 -7.27 15.40 11.87
C TYR A 455 -7.26 15.36 13.41
N PRO A 456 -6.12 15.02 14.03
CA PRO A 456 -4.96 14.40 13.39
C PRO A 456 -5.32 12.98 12.94
N MET A 457 -4.66 12.48 11.89
CA MET A 457 -4.75 11.07 11.51
C MET A 457 -4.17 10.20 12.62
N ARG A 458 -4.89 9.15 13.04
CA ARG A 458 -4.53 8.32 14.21
C ARG A 458 -4.49 6.85 13.88
N LYS A 459 -3.80 6.07 14.70
CA LYS A 459 -3.85 4.60 14.61
C LYS A 459 -5.21 4.10 15.10
N LEU A 460 -5.81 3.13 14.40
CA LEU A 460 -7.03 2.49 14.87
C LEU A 460 -6.78 1.77 16.21
N ASN A 461 -7.59 2.08 17.22
CA ASN A 461 -7.56 1.41 18.52
C ASN A 461 -8.27 0.04 18.47
N GLY A 462 -8.29 -0.68 19.59
CA GLY A 462 -8.91 -2.01 19.67
C GLY A 462 -10.42 -2.01 19.41
N PHE A 463 -11.12 -0.98 19.91
CA PHE A 463 -12.57 -0.81 19.72
C PHE A 463 -12.92 -0.62 18.25
N MET A 464 -12.36 0.40 17.59
CA MET A 464 -12.64 0.69 16.18
C MET A 464 -12.22 -0.42 15.24
N LYS A 465 -11.10 -1.11 15.52
CA LYS A 465 -10.70 -2.29 14.74
C LYS A 465 -11.74 -3.40 14.80
N ARG A 466 -12.32 -3.64 15.98
CA ARG A 466 -13.35 -4.65 16.15
C ARG A 466 -14.65 -4.22 15.46
N HIS A 467 -15.09 -2.98 15.68
CA HIS A 467 -16.28 -2.44 15.04
C HIS A 467 -16.23 -2.51 13.50
N LEU A 468 -15.14 -2.05 12.88
CA LEU A 468 -14.94 -2.13 11.43
C LEU A 468 -14.88 -3.58 10.93
N ALA A 469 -14.29 -4.50 11.70
CA ALA A 469 -14.22 -5.91 11.34
C ALA A 469 -15.59 -6.59 11.43
N GLU A 470 -16.40 -6.26 12.45
CA GLU A 470 -17.77 -6.75 12.62
C GLU A 470 -18.67 -6.24 11.50
N ALA A 471 -18.61 -4.93 11.19
CA ALA A 471 -19.34 -4.34 10.07
C ALA A 471 -18.97 -5.01 8.73
N ALA A 472 -17.67 -5.19 8.47
CA ALA A 472 -17.20 -5.86 7.27
C ALA A 472 -17.71 -7.32 7.19
N ALA A 473 -17.57 -8.09 8.27
CA ALA A 473 -18.03 -9.49 8.33
C ALA A 473 -19.55 -9.59 8.09
N SER A 474 -20.32 -8.69 8.69
CA SER A 474 -21.78 -8.62 8.54
C SER A 474 -22.18 -8.41 7.08
N HIS A 475 -21.55 -7.48 6.37
CA HIS A 475 -21.85 -7.23 4.96
C HIS A 475 -21.39 -8.37 4.04
N PHE A 476 -20.27 -9.05 4.34
CA PHE A 476 -19.89 -10.25 3.59
C PHE A 476 -20.87 -11.42 3.82
N LEU A 477 -21.38 -11.58 5.04
CA LEU A 477 -22.44 -12.55 5.33
C LEU A 477 -23.74 -12.19 4.62
N MET A 478 -24.08 -10.90 4.55
CA MET A 478 -25.24 -10.40 3.83
C MET A 478 -25.13 -10.69 2.33
N ALA A 479 -23.96 -10.46 1.72
CA ALA A 479 -23.69 -10.85 0.34
C ALA A 479 -23.94 -12.36 0.11
N LEU A 480 -23.46 -13.22 1.02
CA LEU A 480 -23.72 -14.66 0.94
C LEU A 480 -25.22 -15.03 1.01
N ASN A 481 -26.05 -14.23 1.66
CA ASN A 481 -27.49 -14.48 1.74
C ASN A 481 -28.25 -14.11 0.46
N PHE A 482 -27.70 -13.21 -0.36
CA PHE A 482 -28.24 -12.88 -1.68
C PHE A 482 -27.88 -13.92 -2.74
N VAL A 483 -26.89 -14.79 -2.47
CA VAL A 483 -26.60 -15.90 -3.37
C VAL A 483 -27.80 -16.86 -3.32
N PRO A 484 -28.53 -17.07 -4.43
CA PRO A 484 -29.71 -17.91 -4.42
C PRO A 484 -29.33 -19.33 -3.96
N PRO A 485 -30.18 -20.00 -3.16
CA PRO A 485 -29.95 -21.38 -2.79
C PRO A 485 -29.86 -22.18 -4.08
N THR A 486 -28.66 -22.67 -4.36
CA THR A 486 -28.41 -23.57 -5.48
C THR A 486 -29.24 -24.83 -5.22
N ASP A 487 -29.98 -25.31 -6.23
CA ASP A 487 -30.58 -26.65 -6.18
C ASP A 487 -29.50 -27.61 -5.68
N SER A 488 -29.85 -28.58 -4.82
CA SER A 488 -28.88 -29.39 -4.04
C SER A 488 -27.77 -30.07 -4.87
N ASP A 489 -27.95 -30.17 -6.18
CA ASP A 489 -27.00 -30.74 -7.14
C ASP A 489 -26.22 -29.70 -7.97
N SER A 490 -26.60 -28.43 -7.93
CA SER A 490 -25.91 -27.32 -8.62
C SER A 490 -24.82 -26.72 -7.75
N LEU A 491 -23.72 -26.32 -8.39
CA LEU A 491 -22.50 -25.93 -7.72
C LEU A 491 -22.63 -24.55 -7.08
N PRO A 492 -22.16 -24.35 -5.84
CA PRO A 492 -22.06 -23.01 -5.28
C PRO A 492 -21.16 -22.16 -6.18
N GLU A 493 -21.62 -20.95 -6.50
CA GLU A 493 -20.89 -20.04 -7.38
C GLU A 493 -19.53 -19.63 -6.75
N GLU A 494 -18.52 -19.35 -7.59
CA GLU A 494 -17.21 -18.78 -7.19
C GLU A 494 -17.27 -17.67 -6.11
N PRO A 495 -18.24 -16.72 -6.13
CA PRO A 495 -18.49 -15.72 -5.08
C PRO A 495 -18.87 -16.24 -3.68
N THR A 496 -18.68 -17.52 -3.36
CA THR A 496 -18.99 -18.04 -2.02
C THR A 496 -17.74 -18.25 -1.16
N TYR A 497 -16.63 -18.73 -1.74
CA TYR A 497 -15.44 -19.01 -0.95
C TYR A 497 -14.63 -17.76 -0.60
N GLU A 498 -14.66 -16.72 -1.44
CA GLU A 498 -13.92 -15.47 -1.20
C GLU A 498 -14.51 -14.70 -0.01
N GLN A 499 -15.82 -14.78 0.14
CA GLN A 499 -16.63 -14.12 1.15
C GLN A 499 -16.37 -14.81 2.49
N HIS A 500 -16.42 -16.15 2.55
CA HIS A 500 -15.98 -16.91 3.73
C HIS A 500 -14.51 -16.63 4.09
N PHE A 501 -13.63 -16.50 3.09
CA PHE A 501 -12.24 -16.14 3.34
C PHE A 501 -12.11 -14.73 3.94
N MET A 502 -12.90 -13.75 3.47
CA MET A 502 -12.93 -12.40 4.02
C MET A 502 -13.56 -12.34 5.42
N ILE A 503 -14.62 -13.11 5.68
CA ILE A 503 -15.21 -13.29 7.02
C ILE A 503 -14.16 -13.86 7.98
N GLY A 504 -13.42 -14.89 7.56
CA GLY A 504 -12.32 -15.44 8.37
C GLY A 504 -11.26 -14.39 8.73
N LYS A 505 -10.90 -13.50 7.79
CA LYS A 505 -9.98 -12.39 8.07
C LYS A 505 -10.56 -11.37 9.05
N CYS A 506 -11.86 -11.10 8.99
CA CYS A 506 -12.53 -10.20 9.92
C CYS A 506 -12.54 -10.81 11.33
N ASN A 507 -12.93 -12.08 11.45
CA ASN A 507 -12.92 -12.82 12.72
C ASN A 507 -11.52 -12.88 13.36
N GLU A 508 -10.46 -13.10 12.56
CA GLU A 508 -9.08 -13.08 13.05
C GLU A 508 -8.69 -11.69 13.61
N LYS A 509 -9.19 -10.62 12.99
CA LYS A 509 -8.95 -9.23 13.44
C LYS A 509 -9.68 -8.93 14.73
N ILE A 510 -10.93 -9.38 14.87
CA ILE A 510 -11.71 -9.30 16.12
C ILE A 510 -10.99 -10.06 17.24
N ALA A 511 -10.57 -11.30 17.00
CA ALA A 511 -9.80 -12.06 17.99
C ALA A 511 -8.52 -11.32 18.41
N THR A 512 -7.80 -10.71 17.47
CA THR A 512 -6.57 -9.95 17.77
C THR A 512 -6.79 -8.76 18.72
N THR A 513 -7.96 -8.11 18.69
CA THR A 513 -8.28 -7.00 19.62
C THR A 513 -8.68 -7.49 21.02
N LEU A 514 -8.94 -8.79 21.16
CA LEU A 514 -9.28 -9.49 22.40
C LEU A 514 -8.10 -10.24 23.02
N ALA A 515 -6.91 -10.22 22.40
CA ALA A 515 -5.73 -10.94 22.90
C ALA A 515 -5.28 -10.50 24.31
N GLY A 516 -5.74 -9.35 24.82
CA GLY A 516 -5.51 -8.85 26.18
C GLY A 516 -6.48 -9.38 27.23
N GLU A 517 -7.47 -10.20 26.86
CA GLU A 517 -8.40 -10.86 27.78
C GLU A 517 -7.63 -11.79 28.73
N ALA A 518 -7.96 -11.72 30.03
CA ALA A 518 -7.35 -12.56 31.07
C ALA A 518 -7.81 -14.02 30.97
N PHE A 519 -6.94 -14.93 31.42
CA PHE A 519 -7.34 -16.32 31.68
C PHE A 519 -8.15 -16.36 32.98
N GLN A 520 -9.23 -17.14 33.00
CA GLN A 520 -9.96 -17.41 34.24
C GLN A 520 -9.01 -18.14 35.20
N GLY A 521 -8.89 -17.65 36.44
CA GLY A 521 -7.97 -18.21 37.44
C GLY A 521 -8.28 -19.67 37.77
N GLU A 522 -7.27 -20.42 38.20
CA GLU A 522 -7.38 -21.84 38.58
C GLU A 522 -8.48 -22.10 39.62
N ASP A 523 -8.75 -21.13 40.51
CA ASP A 523 -9.82 -21.20 41.51
C ASP A 523 -11.24 -21.35 40.92
N SER A 524 -11.44 -20.94 39.66
CA SER A 524 -12.71 -21.11 38.94
C SER A 524 -12.87 -22.50 38.32
N ILE A 525 -11.78 -23.28 38.19
CA ILE A 525 -11.78 -24.59 37.53
C ILE A 525 -12.27 -25.69 38.49
N LEU A 526 -12.18 -25.47 39.80
CA LEU A 526 -12.56 -26.46 40.83
C LEU A 526 -14.05 -26.49 41.20
N LYS A 527 -14.91 -25.70 40.53
CA LYS A 527 -16.37 -25.79 40.70
C LYS A 527 -16.94 -26.69 39.61
N ASP A 528 -16.96 -27.98 39.92
CA ASP A 528 -17.07 -29.17 39.06
C ASP A 528 -18.30 -29.34 38.13
N ASP A 529 -19.15 -28.33 37.92
CA ASP A 529 -20.40 -28.51 37.16
C ASP A 529 -20.72 -27.43 36.09
N GLN A 530 -19.89 -26.40 35.90
CA GLN A 530 -20.12 -25.42 34.83
C GLN A 530 -19.23 -25.69 33.60
N PRO A 531 -19.81 -25.77 32.38
CA PRO A 531 -19.02 -25.90 31.16
C PRO A 531 -18.07 -24.71 31.07
N ARG A 532 -16.79 -25.01 30.87
CA ARG A 532 -15.73 -24.01 30.75
C ARG A 532 -16.16 -23.00 29.69
N THR A 533 -16.37 -21.74 30.09
CA THR A 533 -16.70 -20.69 29.14
C THR A 533 -15.41 -20.31 28.42
N ASP A 534 -15.33 -20.65 27.14
CA ASP A 534 -14.18 -20.32 26.32
C ASP A 534 -14.00 -18.80 26.29
N ARG A 535 -12.75 -18.34 26.35
CA ARG A 535 -12.40 -16.92 26.21
C ARG A 535 -12.97 -16.38 24.91
N ALA A 536 -13.38 -15.11 24.89
CA ALA A 536 -13.86 -14.48 23.67
C ALA A 536 -12.78 -14.50 22.58
N TYR A 537 -11.51 -14.36 22.94
CA TYR A 537 -10.38 -14.58 22.02
C TYR A 537 -10.43 -15.96 21.34
N GLU A 538 -10.60 -17.04 22.10
CA GLU A 538 -10.63 -18.42 21.61
C GLU A 538 -11.82 -18.61 20.67
N CYS A 539 -13.02 -18.17 21.09
CA CYS A 539 -14.24 -18.23 20.29
C CYS A 539 -14.08 -17.58 18.89
N TRP A 540 -13.61 -16.34 18.84
CA TRP A 540 -13.46 -15.61 17.58
C TRP A 540 -12.33 -16.17 16.71
N MET A 541 -11.25 -16.66 17.32
CA MET A 541 -10.16 -17.29 16.56
C MET A 541 -10.59 -18.62 15.97
N ASN A 542 -11.40 -19.41 16.69
CA ASN A 542 -11.98 -20.65 16.19
C ASN A 542 -12.88 -20.37 14.97
N ARG A 543 -13.79 -19.40 15.07
CA ARG A 543 -14.62 -18.93 13.94
C ARG A 543 -13.80 -18.48 12.73
N ALA A 544 -12.64 -17.86 12.96
CA ALA A 544 -11.76 -17.46 11.87
C ALA A 544 -11.22 -18.68 11.11
N LEU A 545 -10.73 -19.69 11.85
CA LEU A 545 -10.19 -20.93 11.29
C LEU A 545 -11.27 -21.79 10.62
N GLU A 546 -12.46 -21.88 11.20
CA GLU A 546 -13.63 -22.53 10.61
C GLU A 546 -14.02 -21.89 9.26
N SER A 547 -14.12 -20.55 9.22
CA SER A 547 -14.40 -19.83 7.98
C SER A 547 -13.32 -20.05 6.91
N TYR A 548 -12.04 -20.10 7.31
CA TYR A 548 -10.96 -20.44 6.37
C TYR A 548 -11.03 -21.89 5.89
N ALA A 549 -11.36 -22.84 6.76
CA ALA A 549 -11.50 -24.25 6.39
C ALA A 549 -12.69 -24.46 5.44
N LEU A 550 -13.81 -23.78 5.68
CA LEU A 550 -14.97 -23.77 4.78
C LEU A 550 -14.61 -23.17 3.41
N ALA A 551 -13.95 -22.01 3.41
CA ALA A 551 -13.44 -21.39 2.18
C ALA A 551 -12.50 -22.35 1.42
N LEU A 552 -11.63 -23.07 2.12
CA LEU A 552 -10.72 -24.05 1.50
C LEU A 552 -11.49 -25.18 0.83
N LYS A 553 -12.48 -25.75 1.52
CA LYS A 553 -13.33 -26.83 1.01
C LYS A 553 -14.08 -26.41 -0.26
N LEU A 554 -14.65 -25.20 -0.25
CA LEU A 554 -15.35 -24.62 -1.40
C LEU A 554 -14.38 -24.35 -2.56
N ALA A 555 -13.25 -23.70 -2.31
CA ALA A 555 -12.24 -23.41 -3.34
C ALA A 555 -11.66 -24.69 -3.97
N GLN A 556 -11.46 -25.76 -3.18
CA GLN A 556 -11.03 -27.06 -3.70
C GLN A 556 -12.09 -27.73 -4.57
N ARG A 557 -13.38 -27.59 -4.23
CA ARG A 557 -14.49 -28.09 -5.06
C ARG A 557 -14.50 -27.39 -6.42
N VAL A 558 -14.49 -26.05 -6.42
CA VAL A 558 -14.42 -25.23 -7.64
C VAL A 558 -13.21 -25.61 -8.51
N ASN A 559 -12.02 -25.77 -7.91
CA ASN A 559 -10.81 -26.18 -8.62
C ASN A 559 -10.89 -27.60 -9.21
N LYS A 560 -11.60 -28.53 -8.57
CA LYS A 560 -11.79 -29.90 -9.09
C LYS A 560 -12.71 -29.90 -10.31
N GLU A 561 -13.73 -29.05 -10.31
CA GLU A 561 -14.74 -28.99 -11.38
C GLU A 561 -14.30 -28.18 -12.58
N ARG A 562 -13.71 -26.99 -12.36
CA ARG A 562 -13.29 -26.07 -13.43
C ARG A 562 -11.85 -26.35 -13.93
N GLY A 563 -11.14 -27.26 -13.26
CA GLY A 563 -9.70 -27.43 -13.42
C GLY A 563 -8.91 -26.30 -12.77
N ILE A 564 -7.61 -26.52 -12.56
CA ILE A 564 -6.74 -25.49 -11.98
C ILE A 564 -6.63 -24.35 -12.99
N PRO A 565 -7.09 -23.11 -12.67
CA PRO A 565 -6.97 -21.99 -13.59
C PRO A 565 -5.50 -21.79 -13.94
N SER A 566 -5.17 -21.91 -15.22
CA SER A 566 -3.81 -21.74 -15.71
C SER A 566 -3.39 -20.27 -15.56
N GLN A 567 -2.54 -19.97 -14.58
CA GLN A 567 -1.67 -18.78 -14.53
C GLN A 567 -2.27 -17.41 -14.10
N GLY A 568 -3.31 -17.37 -13.27
CA GLY A 568 -3.70 -16.12 -12.59
C GLY A 568 -2.83 -15.79 -11.39
N GLY A 569 -1.69 -15.10 -11.57
CA GLY A 569 -0.92 -14.53 -10.45
C GLY A 569 -1.60 -13.26 -9.92
N GLY A 570 -2.42 -13.40 -8.87
CA GLY A 570 -3.23 -12.34 -8.25
C GLY A 570 -3.63 -12.75 -6.82
N SER A 571 -4.29 -11.87 -6.04
CA SER A 571 -4.84 -12.24 -4.71
C SER A 571 -5.78 -13.46 -4.81
N SER A 572 -6.20 -13.76 -6.03
CA SER A 572 -6.69 -15.01 -6.64
C SER A 572 -5.77 -16.24 -6.52
N HIS A 573 -4.87 -16.32 -5.54
CA HIS A 573 -4.12 -17.56 -5.26
C HIS A 573 -5.02 -18.70 -4.75
N GLY A 574 -6.33 -18.46 -4.64
CA GLY A 574 -7.37 -19.45 -4.37
C GLY A 574 -7.00 -20.33 -3.19
N VAL A 575 -7.00 -21.64 -3.42
CA VAL A 575 -6.61 -22.67 -2.44
C VAL A 575 -5.28 -22.39 -1.76
N ALA A 576 -4.24 -21.94 -2.48
CA ALA A 576 -2.91 -21.73 -1.90
C ALA A 576 -2.87 -20.60 -0.86
N GLU A 577 -3.57 -19.49 -1.10
CA GLU A 577 -3.65 -18.39 -0.13
C GLU A 577 -4.50 -18.78 1.09
N ILE A 578 -5.55 -19.59 0.91
CA ILE A 578 -6.38 -20.07 2.02
C ILE A 578 -5.57 -21.03 2.90
N VAL A 579 -4.88 -22.03 2.30
CA VAL A 579 -3.97 -22.93 3.03
C VAL A 579 -2.92 -22.13 3.79
N TYR A 580 -2.25 -21.19 3.11
CA TYR A 580 -1.30 -20.28 3.77
C TYR A 580 -1.93 -19.55 4.96
N ARG A 581 -3.14 -19.03 4.80
CA ARG A 581 -3.80 -18.25 5.85
C ARG A 581 -4.08 -19.09 7.08
N ILE A 582 -4.61 -20.30 6.93
CA ILE A 582 -4.84 -21.25 8.02
C ILE A 582 -3.55 -21.46 8.82
N HIS A 583 -2.46 -21.86 8.14
CA HIS A 583 -1.20 -22.16 8.82
C HIS A 583 -0.48 -20.92 9.35
N ALA A 584 -0.63 -19.76 8.70
CA ALA A 584 -0.12 -18.49 9.22
C ALA A 584 -0.86 -18.07 10.50
N THR A 585 -2.16 -18.35 10.60
CA THR A 585 -2.98 -18.08 11.78
C THR A 585 -2.63 -19.06 12.90
N ARG A 586 -2.47 -20.36 12.62
CA ARG A 586 -1.94 -21.34 13.58
C ARG A 586 -0.60 -20.91 14.18
N LEU A 587 0.33 -20.44 13.34
CA LEU A 587 1.61 -19.90 13.83
C LEU A 587 1.41 -18.69 14.76
N LYS A 588 0.54 -17.73 14.40
CA LYS A 588 0.29 -16.55 15.26
C LYS A 588 -0.28 -16.94 16.61
N VAL A 589 -1.17 -17.93 16.66
CA VAL A 589 -1.77 -18.45 17.89
C VAL A 589 -0.67 -19.05 18.78
N LEU A 590 0.19 -19.93 18.23
CA LEU A 590 1.35 -20.47 18.97
C LEU A 590 2.31 -19.37 19.48
N LEU A 591 2.63 -18.40 18.62
CA LEU A 591 3.50 -17.28 19.00
C LEU A 591 2.87 -16.37 20.05
N THR A 592 1.54 -16.25 20.07
CA THR A 592 0.82 -15.49 21.09
C THR A 592 0.85 -16.22 22.42
N ALA A 593 0.64 -17.54 22.41
CA ALA A 593 0.69 -18.37 23.61
C ALA A 593 2.08 -18.38 24.26
N VAL A 594 3.14 -18.63 23.48
CA VAL A 594 4.50 -18.75 24.04
C VAL A 594 5.05 -17.43 24.61
N ARG A 595 4.51 -16.29 24.14
CA ARG A 595 4.85 -14.95 24.64
C ARG A 595 4.13 -14.59 25.93
N GLN A 596 3.20 -15.42 26.42
CA GLN A 596 2.52 -15.15 27.69
C GLN A 596 3.48 -15.28 28.88
N PRO A 597 3.22 -14.55 29.99
CA PRO A 597 3.93 -14.72 31.25
C PRO A 597 3.93 -16.19 31.71
N LYS A 598 4.97 -16.58 32.47
CA LYS A 598 5.17 -17.99 32.88
C LYS A 598 3.95 -18.61 33.58
N HIS A 599 3.22 -17.83 34.39
CA HIS A 599 2.04 -18.31 35.14
C HIS A 599 0.80 -18.53 34.25
N GLU A 600 0.68 -17.85 33.10
CA GLU A 600 -0.44 -18.03 32.16
C GLU A 600 -0.09 -18.92 30.96
N ARG A 601 1.21 -19.16 30.73
CA ARG A 601 1.70 -19.78 29.49
C ARG A 601 1.10 -21.17 29.25
N GLN A 602 0.96 -22.00 30.28
CA GLN A 602 0.37 -23.33 30.13
C GLN A 602 -1.07 -23.27 29.66
N ALA A 603 -1.90 -22.41 30.26
CA ALA A 603 -3.29 -22.20 29.84
C ALA A 603 -3.36 -21.67 28.40
N ALA A 604 -2.49 -20.73 28.04
CA ALA A 604 -2.39 -20.19 26.69
C ALA A 604 -1.94 -21.23 25.65
N GLU A 605 -1.02 -22.12 26.00
CA GLU A 605 -0.58 -23.21 25.13
C GLU A 605 -1.68 -24.26 24.93
N LEU A 606 -2.46 -24.57 25.97
CA LEU A 606 -3.62 -25.45 25.85
C LEU A 606 -4.71 -24.86 24.95
N GLU A 607 -5.04 -23.58 25.12
CA GLU A 607 -5.94 -22.82 24.22
C GLU A 607 -5.41 -22.85 22.78
N ALA A 608 -4.13 -22.57 22.59
CA ALA A 608 -3.49 -22.61 21.28
C ALA A 608 -3.57 -24.00 20.64
N LEU A 609 -3.40 -25.07 21.40
CA LEU A 609 -3.52 -26.44 20.91
C LEU A 609 -4.95 -26.78 20.50
N ARG A 610 -5.97 -26.38 21.29
CA ARG A 610 -7.37 -26.58 20.91
C ARG A 610 -7.71 -25.90 19.58
N LEU A 611 -7.20 -24.69 19.35
CA LEU A 611 -7.38 -23.97 18.08
C LEU A 611 -6.58 -24.57 16.92
N THR A 612 -5.34 -24.99 17.16
CA THR A 612 -4.41 -25.31 16.08
C THR A 612 -4.44 -26.77 15.63
N THR A 613 -4.91 -27.70 16.47
CA THR A 613 -4.93 -29.14 16.18
C THR A 613 -6.14 -29.57 15.35
N GLN A 614 -7.09 -28.69 15.08
CA GLN A 614 -8.25 -28.97 14.22
C GLN A 614 -7.93 -28.86 12.71
N HIS A 615 -6.78 -28.29 12.35
CA HIS A 615 -6.47 -27.89 10.97
C HIS A 615 -5.05 -28.30 10.55
N TRP A 616 -4.73 -29.60 10.63
CA TRP A 616 -3.46 -30.16 10.16
C TRP A 616 -3.28 -30.00 8.65
N TYR A 617 -2.02 -29.86 8.21
CA TYR A 617 -1.68 -29.89 6.79
C TYR A 617 -1.54 -31.32 6.29
N ASP A 618 -0.74 -32.12 7.00
CA ASP A 618 -0.60 -33.55 6.74
C ASP A 618 -1.68 -34.32 7.53
N GLU A 619 -2.35 -35.27 6.88
CA GLU A 619 -3.36 -36.12 7.54
C GLU A 619 -2.73 -36.87 8.72
N ARG A 620 -3.32 -36.72 9.91
CA ARG A 620 -2.88 -37.37 11.14
C ARG A 620 -3.87 -38.47 11.51
N ASP A 621 -3.38 -39.58 12.08
CA ASP A 621 -4.24 -40.63 12.65
C ASP A 621 -5.06 -40.02 13.81
N ASP A 622 -6.39 -39.95 13.67
CA ASP A 622 -7.31 -39.30 14.62
C ASP A 622 -7.25 -39.88 16.06
N ARG A 623 -6.64 -41.06 16.21
CA ARG A 623 -6.52 -41.81 17.47
C ARG A 623 -5.62 -41.13 18.52
N ASP A 624 -4.75 -40.20 18.13
CA ASP A 624 -3.80 -39.50 19.01
C ASP A 624 -4.20 -38.04 19.34
N THR A 625 -5.47 -37.66 19.16
CA THR A 625 -5.92 -36.26 19.27
C THR A 625 -6.18 -35.77 20.71
N LYS A 626 -6.18 -36.66 21.72
CA LYS A 626 -6.37 -36.24 23.11
C LYS A 626 -5.15 -35.46 23.61
N ILE A 627 -5.38 -34.20 24.01
CA ILE A 627 -4.36 -33.35 24.60
C ILE A 627 -4.09 -33.83 26.04
N GLU A 628 -3.06 -34.64 26.22
CA GLU A 628 -2.56 -35.01 27.55
C GLU A 628 -1.67 -33.89 28.10
N GLU A 629 -1.89 -33.46 29.35
CA GLU A 629 -1.15 -32.33 29.97
C GLU A 629 0.38 -32.54 29.97
N GLY A 630 0.84 -33.78 30.14
CA GLY A 630 2.26 -34.13 30.07
C GLY A 630 2.90 -34.04 28.68
N LYS A 631 2.09 -33.87 27.61
CA LYS A 631 2.53 -33.88 26.21
C LYS A 631 2.35 -32.52 25.49
N VAL A 632 1.87 -31.49 26.17
CA VAL A 632 1.60 -30.14 25.59
C VAL A 632 2.77 -29.63 24.75
N ARG A 633 3.99 -29.65 25.29
CA ARG A 633 5.20 -29.16 24.62
C ARG A 633 5.58 -29.98 23.38
N ALA A 634 5.38 -31.30 23.44
CA ALA A 634 5.60 -32.17 22.29
C ALA A 634 4.60 -31.84 21.17
N LEU A 635 3.32 -31.65 21.53
CA LEU A 635 2.27 -31.33 20.57
C LEU A 635 2.44 -29.93 19.95
N VAL A 636 2.86 -28.92 20.72
CA VAL A 636 3.23 -27.59 20.20
C VAL A 636 4.32 -27.72 19.13
N TRP A 637 5.31 -28.57 19.37
CA TRP A 637 6.39 -28.81 18.40
C TRP A 637 5.89 -29.49 17.13
N GLU A 638 4.97 -30.45 17.25
CA GLU A 638 4.36 -31.14 16.10
C GLU A 638 3.53 -30.17 15.25
N VAL A 639 2.71 -29.32 15.89
CA VAL A 639 1.94 -28.27 15.20
C VAL A 639 2.90 -27.31 14.47
N LEU A 640 3.99 -26.88 15.11
CA LEU A 640 5.00 -26.05 14.45
C LEU A 640 5.62 -26.75 13.24
N SER A 641 5.93 -28.05 13.36
CA SER A 641 6.49 -28.85 12.27
C SER A 641 5.55 -28.94 11.08
N ASP A 642 4.27 -29.21 11.32
CA ASP A 642 3.23 -29.27 10.31
C ASP A 642 3.02 -27.90 9.62
N VAL A 643 2.98 -26.82 10.39
CA VAL A 643 2.95 -25.45 9.85
C VAL A 643 4.17 -25.17 8.94
N VAL A 644 5.37 -25.56 9.37
CA VAL A 644 6.59 -25.39 8.57
C VAL A 644 6.57 -26.26 7.31
N ALA A 645 6.04 -27.48 7.39
CA ALA A 645 5.86 -28.37 6.24
C ALA A 645 4.93 -27.73 5.21
N ALA A 646 3.76 -27.24 5.62
CA ALA A 646 2.81 -26.52 4.77
C ALA A 646 3.46 -25.31 4.07
N MET A 647 4.14 -24.45 4.83
CA MET A 647 4.82 -23.26 4.29
C MET A 647 5.92 -23.64 3.29
N ALA A 648 6.69 -24.69 3.57
CA ALA A 648 7.74 -25.15 2.67
C ALA A 648 7.16 -25.78 1.40
N GLN A 649 6.04 -26.51 1.51
CA GLN A 649 5.37 -27.14 0.37
C GLN A 649 4.74 -26.09 -0.55
N LEU A 650 4.06 -25.08 0.02
CA LEU A 650 3.56 -23.92 -0.73
C LEU A 650 4.66 -23.21 -1.53
N ARG A 651 5.89 -23.13 -0.99
CA ARG A 651 7.03 -22.54 -1.72
C ARG A 651 7.52 -23.38 -2.89
N ILE A 652 7.30 -24.69 -2.84
CA ILE A 652 7.70 -25.62 -3.89
C ILE A 652 6.67 -25.58 -5.01
N ASP A 653 5.40 -25.67 -4.63
CA ASP A 653 4.27 -25.68 -5.56
C ASP A 653 4.09 -24.30 -6.20
N TYR A 654 4.33 -23.24 -5.41
CA TYR A 654 4.24 -21.85 -5.85
C TYR A 654 5.53 -21.09 -5.51
N PRO A 655 6.60 -21.22 -6.34
CA PRO A 655 7.90 -20.57 -6.11
C PRO A 655 7.87 -19.04 -6.01
N TYR A 656 6.74 -18.41 -6.39
CA TYR A 656 6.51 -16.97 -6.33
C TYR A 656 5.56 -16.54 -5.20
N PHE A 657 5.06 -17.47 -4.40
CA PHE A 657 4.17 -17.21 -3.26
C PHE A 657 4.97 -16.73 -2.04
N HIS A 658 5.39 -15.49 -2.12
CA HIS A 658 6.32 -14.81 -1.21
C HIS A 658 5.79 -14.67 0.24
N ARG A 659 4.48 -14.71 0.45
CA ARG A 659 3.86 -14.65 1.80
C ARG A 659 4.29 -15.81 2.69
N SER A 660 4.39 -17.01 2.13
CA SER A 660 4.89 -18.20 2.84
C SER A 660 6.33 -18.05 3.33
N ILE A 661 7.19 -17.35 2.57
CA ILE A 661 8.61 -17.15 2.92
C ILE A 661 8.72 -16.39 4.23
N TYR A 662 7.98 -15.30 4.39
CA TYR A 662 8.00 -14.49 5.62
C TYR A 662 7.59 -15.31 6.85
N ARG A 663 6.49 -16.07 6.77
CA ARG A 663 6.02 -16.89 7.90
C ARG A 663 6.92 -18.09 8.16
N HIS A 664 7.51 -18.69 7.12
CA HIS A 664 8.52 -19.74 7.28
C HIS A 664 9.75 -19.21 8.00
N THR A 665 10.29 -18.06 7.58
CA THR A 665 11.42 -17.40 8.25
C THR A 665 11.09 -17.09 9.71
N GLN A 666 9.91 -16.52 9.98
CA GLN A 666 9.45 -16.24 11.35
C GLN A 666 9.34 -17.52 12.19
N ALA A 667 8.77 -18.60 11.65
CA ALA A 667 8.67 -19.88 12.35
C ALA A 667 10.04 -20.41 12.76
N LEU A 668 11.05 -20.30 11.88
CA LEU A 668 12.42 -20.70 12.22
C LEU A 668 13.05 -19.79 13.27
N LEU A 669 12.89 -18.47 13.18
CA LEU A 669 13.43 -17.52 14.16
C LEU A 669 12.83 -17.72 15.56
N CYS A 670 11.56 -18.11 15.63
CA CYS A 670 10.87 -18.36 16.89
C CYS A 670 10.97 -19.81 17.39
N ALA A 671 11.55 -20.72 16.59
CA ALA A 671 11.69 -22.13 16.95
C ALA A 671 12.40 -22.38 18.30
N PRO A 672 13.46 -21.64 18.68
CA PRO A 672 14.08 -21.80 20.00
C PRO A 672 13.10 -21.54 21.15
N ILE A 673 12.31 -20.47 21.07
CA ILE A 673 11.33 -20.12 22.11
C ILE A 673 10.16 -21.10 22.14
N LEU A 674 9.71 -21.56 20.97
CA LEU A 674 8.67 -22.59 20.90
C LEU A 674 9.14 -23.95 21.39
N HIS A 675 10.45 -24.26 21.28
CA HIS A 675 11.03 -25.47 21.84
C HIS A 675 11.16 -25.39 23.36
N ASP A 676 11.77 -24.31 23.86
CA ASP A 676 12.07 -24.11 25.27
C ASP A 676 11.94 -22.61 25.65
N PRO A 677 10.77 -22.18 26.14
CA PRO A 677 10.48 -20.78 26.45
C PRO A 677 11.15 -20.34 27.75
N ASP A 678 11.56 -21.27 28.60
CA ASP A 678 12.21 -20.96 29.88
C ASP A 678 13.73 -20.75 29.69
N ASN A 679 14.36 -21.48 28.76
CA ASN A 679 15.77 -21.28 28.40
C ASN A 679 15.97 -20.35 27.19
N ALA A 680 14.98 -19.52 26.85
CA ALA A 680 14.98 -18.62 25.70
C ALA A 680 15.98 -17.44 25.78
N LEU A 681 17.01 -17.49 26.64
CA LEU A 681 17.99 -16.40 26.86
C LEU A 681 18.62 -15.87 25.57
N ARG A 682 18.77 -16.72 24.54
CA ARG A 682 19.34 -16.34 23.24
C ARG A 682 18.30 -15.95 22.18
N GLY A 683 17.00 -16.10 22.47
CA GLY A 683 15.90 -15.85 21.55
C GLY A 683 16.16 -16.48 20.16
N SER A 684 16.12 -15.66 19.12
CA SER A 684 16.32 -16.08 17.73
C SER A 684 17.76 -16.51 17.39
N LEU A 685 18.74 -16.20 18.25
CA LEU A 685 20.13 -16.67 18.14
C LEU A 685 20.35 -18.04 18.83
N GLY A 686 19.28 -18.62 19.40
CA GLY A 686 19.30 -19.98 19.94
C GLY A 686 19.43 -21.07 18.87
N SER A 687 19.76 -22.27 19.34
CA SER A 687 19.75 -23.50 18.55
C SER A 687 18.69 -24.46 19.10
N VAL A 688 18.12 -25.28 18.21
CA VAL A 688 17.23 -26.38 18.59
C VAL A 688 18.04 -27.69 18.54
N PRO A 689 17.85 -28.64 19.48
CA PRO A 689 18.51 -29.94 19.43
C PRO A 689 18.33 -30.64 18.08
N ALA A 690 19.37 -31.35 17.63
CA ALA A 690 19.37 -32.04 16.35
C ALA A 690 18.21 -33.04 16.22
N THR A 691 17.80 -33.67 17.32
CA THR A 691 16.66 -34.60 17.44
C THR A 691 15.29 -33.94 17.21
N LYS A 692 15.22 -32.61 17.21
CA LYS A 692 13.99 -31.86 16.96
C LYS A 692 14.09 -31.05 15.67
N SER A 693 15.26 -30.50 15.36
CA SER A 693 15.46 -29.65 14.18
C SER A 693 15.26 -30.39 12.86
N TYR A 694 15.54 -31.71 12.78
CA TYR A 694 15.36 -32.48 11.55
C TYR A 694 13.90 -32.54 11.06
N HIS A 695 12.92 -32.32 11.96
CA HIS A 695 11.51 -32.22 11.60
C HIS A 695 11.15 -30.89 10.94
N LEU A 696 11.89 -29.82 11.23
CA LEU A 696 11.63 -28.49 10.69
C LEU A 696 12.37 -28.29 9.37
N ARG A 697 11.64 -28.44 8.26
CA ARG A 697 12.21 -28.25 6.92
C ARG A 697 12.86 -26.88 6.75
N GLY A 698 14.18 -26.88 6.51
CA GLY A 698 14.99 -25.69 6.34
C GLY A 698 15.81 -25.28 7.56
N LEU A 699 15.59 -25.91 8.72
CA LEU A 699 16.38 -25.69 9.94
C LEU A 699 17.65 -26.56 9.95
N ASN A 700 18.53 -26.33 8.97
CA ASN A 700 19.71 -27.17 8.74
C ASN A 700 21.02 -26.56 9.26
N MET A 701 20.96 -25.32 9.74
CA MET A 701 22.12 -24.58 10.24
C MET A 701 22.00 -24.47 11.77
N GLY A 702 23.10 -24.70 12.50
CA GLY A 702 23.07 -24.78 13.97
C GLY A 702 22.29 -23.64 14.65
N VAL A 703 22.58 -22.38 14.31
CA VAL A 703 21.82 -21.21 14.80
C VAL A 703 20.60 -20.97 13.90
N CYS A 704 19.42 -20.81 14.52
CA CYS A 704 18.15 -20.66 13.79
C CYS A 704 18.13 -19.43 12.87
N ALA A 705 18.73 -18.32 13.30
CA ALA A 705 18.89 -17.12 12.48
C ALA A 705 19.60 -17.38 11.13
N ASN A 706 20.63 -18.23 11.10
CA ASN A 706 21.32 -18.57 9.86
C ASN A 706 20.43 -19.38 8.90
N SER A 707 19.56 -20.24 9.43
CA SER A 707 18.59 -20.97 8.61
C SER A 707 17.52 -20.03 8.04
N ALA A 708 17.05 -19.10 8.86
CA ALA A 708 16.12 -18.05 8.48
C ALA A 708 16.69 -17.11 7.39
N GLU A 709 17.98 -16.75 7.49
CA GLU A 709 18.74 -15.97 6.50
C GLU A 709 18.64 -16.57 5.10
N VAL A 710 18.92 -17.87 4.96
CA VAL A 710 18.90 -18.58 3.66
C VAL A 710 17.51 -18.51 3.03
N ILE A 711 16.46 -18.69 3.84
CA ILE A 711 15.08 -18.65 3.35
C ILE A 711 14.71 -17.26 2.86
N ILE A 712 14.93 -16.21 3.67
CA ILE A 712 14.53 -14.86 3.31
C ILE A 712 15.40 -14.28 2.18
N ALA A 713 16.69 -14.63 2.12
CA ALA A 713 17.58 -14.23 1.04
C ALA A 713 17.09 -14.76 -0.32
N SER A 714 16.51 -15.97 -0.35
CA SER A 714 15.97 -16.54 -1.59
C SER A 714 14.82 -15.72 -2.20
N LEU A 715 14.06 -14.98 -1.38
CA LEU A 715 13.04 -14.05 -1.86
C LEU A 715 13.68 -12.84 -2.55
N PHE A 716 14.71 -12.25 -1.94
CA PHE A 716 15.40 -11.09 -2.50
C PHE A 716 16.18 -11.45 -3.77
N GLU A 717 16.81 -12.62 -3.85
CA GLU A 717 17.46 -13.06 -5.09
C GLU A 717 16.47 -13.19 -6.27
N LYS A 718 15.25 -13.67 -6.01
CA LYS A 718 14.25 -13.92 -7.05
C LYS A 718 13.37 -12.71 -7.39
N LYS A 719 13.12 -11.82 -6.42
CA LYS A 719 12.12 -10.75 -6.50
C LYS A 719 12.66 -9.35 -6.18
N ARG A 720 13.99 -9.18 -6.15
CA ARG A 720 14.62 -7.87 -5.92
C ARG A 720 14.03 -6.74 -6.78
N PRO A 721 13.84 -6.89 -8.11
CA PRO A 721 13.27 -5.81 -8.90
C PRO A 721 11.91 -5.37 -8.37
N GLN A 722 11.06 -6.29 -7.92
CA GLN A 722 9.74 -5.99 -7.38
C GLN A 722 9.80 -5.39 -5.96
N LEU A 723 10.68 -5.90 -5.11
CA LEU A 723 10.82 -5.41 -3.72
C LEU A 723 11.42 -4.01 -3.65
N CYS A 724 12.36 -3.70 -4.55
CA CYS A 724 13.02 -2.41 -4.66
C CYS A 724 12.42 -1.51 -5.75
N ALA A 725 11.44 -1.98 -6.54
CA ALA A 725 10.74 -1.13 -7.49
C ALA A 725 9.91 -0.10 -6.74
N VAL A 726 9.88 1.11 -7.29
CA VAL A 726 8.84 2.08 -6.99
C VAL A 726 7.61 1.69 -7.78
N TRP A 727 6.43 1.82 -7.17
CA TRP A 727 5.19 1.73 -7.92
C TRP A 727 5.16 2.86 -8.94
N VAL A 728 5.32 2.52 -10.21
CA VAL A 728 5.13 3.48 -11.29
C VAL A 728 3.74 3.22 -11.83
N THR A 729 2.89 4.24 -11.84
CA THR A 729 1.60 4.24 -12.54
C THR A 729 1.86 4.15 -14.05
N THR A 730 2.34 3.00 -14.52
CA THR A 730 2.60 2.76 -15.93
C THR A 730 1.28 2.36 -16.60
N PRO A 731 0.95 2.97 -17.75
CA PRO A 731 -0.21 2.54 -18.56
C PRO A 731 0.03 1.22 -19.31
N ALA A 732 1.23 0.60 -19.18
CA ALA A 732 1.55 -0.69 -19.75
C ALA A 732 1.18 -1.82 -18.76
N ALA A 733 0.71 -2.95 -19.30
CA ALA A 733 0.14 -4.07 -18.55
C ALA A 733 0.87 -4.34 -17.21
N PRO A 734 0.15 -4.25 -16.06
CA PRO A 734 0.75 -4.42 -14.74
C PRO A 734 1.42 -5.79 -14.61
N SER A 735 2.57 -5.84 -13.95
CA SER A 735 3.21 -7.10 -13.62
C SER A 735 2.28 -7.95 -12.74
N PRO A 736 2.39 -9.30 -12.74
CA PRO A 736 1.58 -10.13 -11.85
C PRO A 736 1.67 -9.74 -10.37
N PHE A 737 2.79 -9.10 -9.97
CA PHE A 737 2.99 -8.60 -8.61
C PHE A 737 2.25 -7.26 -8.33
N GLU A 738 2.00 -6.45 -9.35
CA GLU A 738 1.13 -5.27 -9.29
C GLU A 738 -0.35 -5.66 -9.41
N VAL A 739 -0.69 -6.65 -10.25
CA VAL A 739 -2.05 -7.24 -10.32
C VAL A 739 -2.48 -7.81 -8.96
N LEU A 740 -1.51 -8.38 -8.21
CA LEU A 740 -1.68 -8.91 -6.85
C LEU A 740 -2.02 -7.84 -5.79
N ASN A 741 -1.68 -6.59 -6.04
CA ASN A 741 -1.81 -5.49 -5.09
C ASN A 741 -2.45 -4.31 -5.82
N ASP A 742 -3.78 -4.29 -5.80
CA ASP A 742 -4.65 -3.31 -6.45
C ASP A 742 -4.43 -1.86 -5.99
N THR A 743 -3.69 -1.63 -4.90
CA THR A 743 -3.34 -0.29 -4.39
C THR A 743 -1.88 -0.17 -3.94
N VAL A 744 -1.31 1.04 -4.03
CA VAL A 744 0.07 1.34 -3.61
C VAL A 744 0.26 1.05 -2.13
N ARG A 745 -0.73 1.39 -1.30
CA ARG A 745 -0.68 1.15 0.15
C ARG A 745 -0.59 -0.34 0.48
N LYS A 746 -1.39 -1.19 -0.18
CA LYS A 746 -1.33 -2.66 0.03
C LYS A 746 0.02 -3.21 -0.43
N TYR A 747 0.50 -2.72 -1.58
CA TYR A 747 1.79 -3.08 -2.15
C TYR A 747 2.97 -2.74 -1.21
N ASP A 748 3.02 -1.49 -0.75
CA ASP A 748 4.08 -0.99 0.10
C ASP A 748 4.02 -1.58 1.51
N ALA A 749 2.83 -1.81 2.06
CA ALA A 749 2.66 -2.50 3.33
C ALA A 749 3.23 -3.93 3.30
N LEU A 750 3.08 -4.61 2.17
CA LEU A 750 3.61 -5.96 1.99
C LEU A 750 5.14 -5.95 1.81
N ARG A 751 5.65 -5.03 0.98
CA ARG A 751 7.10 -4.84 0.78
C ARG A 751 7.81 -4.45 2.07
N SER A 752 7.23 -3.54 2.84
CA SER A 752 7.73 -3.12 4.16
C SER A 752 7.98 -4.33 5.06
N LYS A 753 7.05 -5.28 5.12
CA LYS A 753 7.20 -6.51 5.91
C LYS A 753 8.38 -7.37 5.46
N TYR A 754 8.59 -7.52 4.17
CA TYR A 754 9.68 -8.36 3.64
C TYR A 754 11.03 -7.68 3.74
N ILE A 755 11.09 -6.37 3.51
CA ILE A 755 12.29 -5.57 3.67
C ILE A 755 12.70 -5.54 5.14
N GLY A 756 11.78 -5.22 6.05
CA GLY A 756 12.06 -5.26 7.49
C GLY A 756 12.55 -6.62 7.96
N ALA A 757 11.85 -7.70 7.58
CA ALA A 757 12.25 -9.07 7.90
C ALA A 757 13.65 -9.42 7.37
N PHE A 758 13.97 -9.02 6.15
CA PHE A 758 15.29 -9.24 5.55
C PHE A 758 16.37 -8.47 6.31
N ILE A 759 16.14 -7.20 6.61
CA ILE A 759 17.08 -6.37 7.36
C ILE A 759 17.37 -6.99 8.72
N ASP A 760 16.34 -7.38 9.46
CA ASP A 760 16.50 -7.99 10.77
C ASP A 760 17.21 -9.35 10.71
N CYS A 761 16.94 -10.18 9.70
CA CYS A 761 17.70 -11.43 9.50
C CYS A 761 19.19 -11.16 9.22
N MET A 762 19.50 -10.21 8.32
CA MET A 762 20.89 -9.84 8.02
C MET A 762 21.58 -9.25 9.26
N LYS A 763 20.85 -8.47 10.06
CA LYS A 763 21.31 -7.89 11.31
C LYS A 763 21.66 -8.95 12.35
N LEU A 764 20.76 -9.91 12.57
CA LEU A 764 20.98 -11.05 13.47
C LEU A 764 22.18 -11.89 13.02
N CYS A 765 22.36 -12.08 11.72
CA CYS A 765 23.45 -12.87 11.14
C CYS A 765 24.74 -12.04 10.88
N LYS A 766 24.79 -10.78 11.33
CA LYS A 766 25.94 -9.86 11.20
C LYS A 766 26.44 -9.72 9.75
N ARG A 767 25.53 -9.64 8.77
CA ARG A 767 25.82 -9.54 7.32
C ARG A 767 25.94 -8.08 6.86
N ARG A 768 26.94 -7.34 7.36
CA ARG A 768 27.13 -5.91 7.06
C ARG A 768 27.20 -5.62 5.56
N GLU A 769 28.00 -6.38 4.80
CA GLU A 769 28.18 -6.16 3.35
C GLU A 769 26.88 -6.31 2.54
N THR A 770 26.01 -7.22 2.97
CA THR A 770 24.70 -7.44 2.35
C THR A 770 23.77 -6.25 2.60
N LEU A 771 23.77 -5.73 3.83
CA LEU A 771 23.00 -4.52 4.19
C LEU A 771 23.50 -3.28 3.44
N GLU A 772 24.82 -3.09 3.32
CA GLU A 772 25.40 -1.99 2.54
C GLU A 772 25.03 -2.09 1.05
N SER A 773 25.05 -3.31 0.50
CA SER A 773 24.61 -3.58 -0.87
C SER A 773 23.14 -3.22 -1.05
N PHE A 774 22.28 -3.64 -0.11
CA PHE A 774 20.85 -3.33 -0.13
C PHE A 774 20.58 -1.83 0.01
N LEU A 775 21.29 -1.14 0.91
CA LEU A 775 21.23 0.31 1.05
C LEU A 775 21.55 1.00 -0.28
N GLY A 776 22.63 0.56 -0.95
CA GLY A 776 22.99 1.05 -2.27
C GLY A 776 21.86 0.88 -3.30
N TRP A 777 21.10 -0.21 -3.24
CA TRP A 777 19.94 -0.41 -4.15
C TRP A 777 18.80 0.55 -3.84
N THR A 778 18.47 0.75 -2.56
CA THR A 778 17.40 1.69 -2.16
C THR A 778 17.75 3.14 -2.50
N THR A 779 19.03 3.53 -2.45
CA THR A 779 19.51 4.88 -2.80
C THR A 779 19.50 5.16 -4.30
N LEU A 780 19.52 4.11 -5.13
CA LEU A 780 19.41 4.21 -6.59
C LEU A 780 17.97 4.14 -7.10
N SER A 781 17.01 3.84 -6.23
CA SER A 781 15.58 3.74 -6.57
C SER A 781 14.95 5.14 -6.63
N GLN A 782 13.83 5.30 -7.33
CA GLN A 782 13.07 6.55 -7.32
C GLN A 782 12.40 6.78 -5.94
N ARG A 783 11.78 7.95 -5.74
CA ARG A 783 10.92 8.21 -4.56
C ARG A 783 9.69 7.31 -4.64
N ASP A 784 9.28 6.70 -3.52
CA ASP A 784 7.93 6.12 -3.46
C ASP A 784 6.86 7.22 -3.42
N LEU A 785 5.63 6.85 -3.77
CA LEU A 785 4.57 7.81 -4.05
C LEU A 785 4.25 8.72 -2.85
N PRO A 786 4.10 8.22 -1.60
CA PRO A 786 3.96 9.07 -0.43
C PRO A 786 5.13 10.06 -0.23
N SER A 787 6.37 9.58 -0.32
CA SER A 787 7.55 10.46 -0.20
C SER A 787 7.65 11.48 -1.33
N PHE A 788 7.16 11.15 -2.52
CA PHE A 788 7.10 12.08 -3.63
C PHE A 788 6.11 13.22 -3.36
N TYR A 789 4.89 12.89 -2.90
CA TYR A 789 3.88 13.91 -2.58
C TYR A 789 4.36 14.83 -1.47
N GLU A 790 4.85 14.28 -0.37
CA GLU A 790 5.35 15.06 0.76
C GLU A 790 6.47 16.03 0.37
N ALA A 791 7.48 15.55 -0.37
CA ALA A 791 8.58 16.42 -0.81
C ALA A 791 8.15 17.43 -1.89
N SER A 792 7.20 17.06 -2.75
CA SER A 792 6.62 17.98 -3.72
C SER A 792 5.81 19.07 -3.02
N ALA A 793 5.08 18.76 -1.94
CA ALA A 793 4.42 19.76 -1.10
C ALA A 793 5.42 20.69 -0.41
N SER A 794 6.55 20.18 0.09
CA SER A 794 7.65 21.03 0.56
C SER A 794 8.18 21.98 -0.53
N ALA A 795 8.06 21.60 -1.80
CA ALA A 795 8.33 22.44 -2.96
C ALA A 795 7.07 23.18 -3.49
N LYS A 796 6.02 23.34 -2.66
CA LYS A 796 4.74 24.01 -2.99
C LYS A 796 4.03 23.41 -4.21
N GLY A 797 4.12 22.10 -4.38
CA GLY A 797 3.60 21.34 -5.54
C GLY A 797 4.57 21.25 -6.72
N GLY A 798 5.77 21.83 -6.61
CA GLY A 798 6.83 21.77 -7.61
C GLY A 798 7.56 20.42 -7.66
N VAL A 799 8.53 20.33 -8.57
CA VAL A 799 9.40 19.14 -8.70
C VAL A 799 10.30 19.06 -7.46
N PRO A 800 10.24 17.96 -6.68
CA PRO A 800 11.04 17.81 -5.48
C PRO A 800 12.53 17.70 -5.79
N SER A 801 13.37 18.05 -4.81
CA SER A 801 14.82 17.90 -4.92
C SER A 801 15.26 16.42 -4.99
N PHE A 802 16.53 16.16 -5.31
CA PHE A 802 17.07 14.80 -5.34
C PHE A 802 16.98 14.11 -3.97
N HIS A 803 16.24 13.01 -3.89
CA HIS A 803 15.94 12.28 -2.65
C HIS A 803 17.17 11.66 -1.96
N GLN A 804 18.33 11.59 -2.63
CA GLN A 804 19.58 11.07 -2.03
C GLN A 804 20.13 11.97 -0.91
N ARG A 805 19.64 13.21 -0.82
CA ARG A 805 20.08 14.21 0.16
C ARG A 805 19.05 14.46 1.26
N GLU A 806 17.97 13.68 1.29
CA GLU A 806 16.95 13.83 2.31
C GLU A 806 17.46 13.42 3.68
N ASN A 807 16.92 14.09 4.69
CA ASN A 807 17.17 13.75 6.07
C ASN A 807 16.56 12.38 6.37
N LEU A 808 17.39 11.40 6.71
CA LEU A 808 16.91 10.05 7.02
C LEU A 808 16.25 9.98 8.40
N SER A 809 16.43 10.98 9.27
CA SER A 809 15.75 11.00 10.58
C SER A 809 14.27 11.33 10.45
N THR A 810 13.90 12.13 9.45
CA THR A 810 12.50 12.49 9.13
C THR A 810 12.00 11.82 7.86
N ALA A 811 12.72 10.80 7.36
CA ALA A 811 12.38 10.16 6.09
C ALA A 811 11.03 9.44 6.19
N SER A 812 10.10 9.88 5.36
CA SER A 812 8.79 9.28 5.20
C SER A 812 8.77 8.23 4.09
N GLY A 813 7.61 7.60 3.89
CA GLY A 813 7.42 6.59 2.87
C GLY A 813 8.20 5.29 3.07
N LEU A 814 8.03 4.36 2.15
CA LEU A 814 8.57 3.01 2.30
C LEU A 814 10.10 2.97 2.15
N LEU A 815 10.64 3.61 1.12
CA LEU A 815 12.08 3.54 0.84
C LEU A 815 12.88 4.42 1.80
N GLY A 816 12.32 5.55 2.22
CA GLY A 816 12.89 6.39 3.28
C GLY A 816 13.06 5.62 4.59
N ARG A 817 11.96 5.01 5.09
CA ARG A 817 12.00 4.16 6.30
C ARG A 817 12.92 2.95 6.14
N SER A 818 12.93 2.32 4.96
CA SER A 818 13.84 1.19 4.69
C SER A 818 15.31 1.61 4.77
N LYS A 819 15.68 2.76 4.20
CA LYS A 819 17.05 3.32 4.30
C LYS A 819 17.44 3.58 5.75
N ARG A 820 16.53 4.17 6.53
CA ARG A 820 16.72 4.44 7.96
C ARG A 820 16.94 3.14 8.75
N HIS A 821 16.09 2.12 8.55
CA HIS A 821 16.21 0.82 9.22
C HIS A 821 17.52 0.11 8.87
N VAL A 822 17.90 0.10 7.59
CA VAL A 822 19.17 -0.51 7.15
C VAL A 822 20.37 0.19 7.76
N ASN A 823 20.37 1.52 7.78
CA ASN A 823 21.48 2.30 8.33
C ASN A 823 21.63 2.07 9.83
N ALA A 824 20.51 1.99 10.57
CA ALA A 824 20.50 1.66 12.00
C ALA A 824 21.01 0.23 12.24
N ALA A 825 20.59 -0.74 11.42
CA ALA A 825 21.06 -2.12 11.49
C ALA A 825 22.57 -2.24 11.22
N ILE A 826 23.12 -1.45 10.27
CA ILE A 826 24.57 -1.39 10.03
C ILE A 826 25.28 -0.81 11.25
N ALA A 827 24.76 0.26 11.85
CA ALA A 827 25.34 0.87 13.03
C ALA A 827 25.36 -0.08 14.24
N GLU A 828 24.30 -0.87 14.44
CA GLU A 828 24.23 -1.90 15.50
C GLU A 828 25.26 -3.02 15.28
N ILE A 829 25.47 -3.47 14.03
CA ILE A 829 26.53 -4.44 13.71
C ILE A 829 27.91 -3.85 13.98
N LEU A 830 28.14 -2.60 13.59
CA LEU A 830 29.42 -1.90 13.81
C LEU A 830 29.73 -1.75 15.30
N MET A 831 28.73 -1.51 16.15
CA MET A 831 28.91 -1.45 17.59
C MET A 831 29.40 -2.79 18.14
N TYR A 832 28.79 -3.90 17.71
CA TYR A 832 29.24 -5.24 18.08
C TYR A 832 30.67 -5.54 17.59
N GLU A 833 30.99 -5.20 16.32
CA GLU A 833 32.33 -5.35 15.76
C GLU A 833 33.37 -4.54 16.56
N LEU A 834 33.00 -3.33 16.99
CA LEU A 834 33.83 -2.46 17.80
C LEU A 834 34.11 -3.06 19.18
N GLU A 835 33.09 -3.57 19.87
CA GLU A 835 33.28 -4.23 21.17
C GLU A 835 34.19 -5.45 21.09
N VAL A 836 34.01 -6.27 20.05
CA VAL A 836 34.84 -7.46 19.81
C VAL A 836 36.29 -7.04 19.56
N GLU A 837 36.52 -6.02 18.74
CA GLU A 837 37.86 -5.57 18.40
C GLU A 837 38.54 -4.84 19.58
N ALA A 838 37.78 -4.07 20.36
CA ALA A 838 38.25 -3.45 21.59
C ALA A 838 38.72 -4.50 22.61
N LYS A 839 37.94 -5.58 22.82
CA LYS A 839 38.31 -6.69 23.69
C LYS A 839 39.58 -7.40 23.22
N LYS A 840 39.74 -7.63 21.92
CA LYS A 840 40.98 -8.19 21.35
C LYS A 840 42.19 -7.29 21.57
N THR A 841 41.99 -5.97 21.48
CA THR A 841 43.05 -4.98 21.68
C THR A 841 43.49 -4.92 23.14
N ALA A 842 42.55 -5.05 24.09
CA ALA A 842 42.86 -5.09 25.52
C ALA A 842 43.65 -6.34 25.95
N GLN A 843 43.66 -7.41 25.15
CA GLN A 843 44.25 -8.71 25.51
C GLN A 843 45.65 -8.97 24.91
N LYS A 844 46.20 -8.08 24.06
CA LYS A 844 47.46 -8.35 23.34
C LYS A 844 48.45 -7.19 23.45
N GLU A 845 49.68 -7.48 23.89
CA GLU A 845 50.82 -6.56 23.90
C GLU A 845 51.76 -6.84 22.69
N GLY A 846 52.19 -5.78 21.97
CA GLY A 846 53.17 -5.86 20.86
C GLY A 846 52.65 -5.43 19.47
N ASN A 847 53.39 -5.74 18.38
CA ASN A 847 53.12 -5.35 16.97
C ASN A 847 51.69 -5.58 16.43
N VAL A 848 50.85 -6.32 17.16
CA VAL A 848 49.41 -6.51 16.88
C VAL A 848 48.60 -5.23 17.20
N GLU A 849 49.12 -4.36 18.06
CA GLU A 849 48.49 -3.11 18.49
C GLU A 849 48.23 -2.14 17.33
N GLN A 850 49.18 -2.00 16.39
CA GLN A 850 48.98 -1.14 15.22
C GLN A 850 47.92 -1.68 14.26
N ALA A 851 47.89 -3.00 14.02
CA ALA A 851 46.89 -3.62 13.16
C ALA A 851 45.47 -3.52 13.76
N ASN A 852 45.35 -3.68 15.07
CA ASN A 852 44.10 -3.49 15.80
C ASN A 852 43.66 -2.02 15.79
N LYS A 853 44.61 -1.08 15.92
CA LYS A 853 44.33 0.36 15.80
C LYS A 853 43.82 0.72 14.40
N ASP A 854 44.44 0.19 13.35
CA ASP A 854 43.96 0.39 11.97
C ASP A 854 42.56 -0.20 11.76
N ALA A 855 42.26 -1.36 12.36
CA ALA A 855 40.93 -1.98 12.33
C ALA A 855 39.88 -1.12 13.05
N LEU A 856 40.18 -0.63 14.25
CA LEU A 856 39.32 0.29 15.00
C LEU A 856 39.10 1.61 14.24
N MET A 857 40.13 2.17 13.62
CA MET A 857 40.00 3.35 12.75
C MET A 857 39.11 3.08 11.53
N GLY A 858 39.17 1.87 10.96
CA GLY A 858 38.26 1.42 9.91
C GLY A 858 36.80 1.38 10.38
N LEU A 859 36.55 0.90 11.60
CA LEU A 859 35.22 0.88 12.21
C LEU A 859 34.71 2.29 12.52
N LEU A 860 35.55 3.19 13.05
CA LEU A 860 35.21 4.59 13.27
C LEU A 860 34.82 5.28 11.96
N LYS A 861 35.59 5.04 10.87
CA LYS A 861 35.26 5.56 9.54
C LYS A 861 33.89 5.09 9.06
N ALA A 862 33.56 3.82 9.29
CA ALA A 862 32.26 3.24 8.92
C ALA A 862 31.12 3.82 9.78
N ALA A 863 31.35 3.99 11.08
CA ALA A 863 30.40 4.62 12.01
C ALA A 863 30.12 6.08 11.59
N PHE A 864 31.18 6.83 11.27
CA PHE A 864 31.07 8.19 10.75
C PHE A 864 30.29 8.25 9.43
N ALA A 865 30.54 7.30 8.52
CA ALA A 865 29.76 7.21 7.28
C ALA A 865 28.27 6.94 7.54
N CYS A 866 27.91 6.11 8.54
CA CYS A 866 26.51 5.88 8.92
C CYS A 866 25.86 7.14 9.49
N PHE A 867 26.58 7.89 10.34
CA PHE A 867 26.13 9.18 10.85
C PHE A 867 25.92 10.20 9.71
N LEU A 868 26.86 10.32 8.79
CA LEU A 868 26.75 11.25 7.65
C LEU A 868 25.54 10.95 6.75
N ARG A 869 25.16 9.67 6.60
CA ARG A 869 23.97 9.29 5.83
C ARG A 869 22.66 9.78 6.45
N LEU A 870 22.63 10.11 7.74
CA LEU A 870 21.45 10.73 8.34
C LEU A 870 21.14 12.09 7.71
N ASN A 871 22.12 12.76 7.10
CA ASN A 871 21.99 14.09 6.52
C ASN A 871 21.49 15.16 7.52
N CYS A 872 21.68 14.92 8.82
CA CYS A 872 21.22 15.79 9.89
C CYS A 872 22.39 16.57 10.53
N PRO A 873 22.38 17.91 10.56
CA PRO A 873 23.39 18.70 11.28
C PRO A 873 23.32 18.45 12.79
N THR A 874 24.47 18.38 13.48
CA THR A 874 24.49 18.30 14.95
C THR A 874 23.81 19.49 15.63
N THR A 875 23.68 20.61 14.90
CA THR A 875 23.08 21.87 15.34
C THR A 875 21.58 21.99 15.04
N ASP A 876 20.97 21.04 14.32
CA ASP A 876 19.56 21.12 13.96
C ASP A 876 18.67 20.86 15.20
N PRO A 877 17.84 21.83 15.65
CA PRO A 877 17.04 21.68 16.85
C PRO A 877 15.98 20.58 16.74
N HIS A 878 15.48 20.32 15.53
CA HIS A 878 14.33 19.45 15.29
C HIS A 878 14.65 17.99 15.61
N TRP A 879 15.80 17.47 15.16
CA TRP A 879 16.19 16.10 15.51
C TRP A 879 16.64 15.98 16.98
N GLN A 880 17.12 17.07 17.59
CA GLN A 880 17.43 17.09 19.01
C GLN A 880 16.16 16.91 19.85
N THR A 881 15.04 17.54 19.47
CA THR A 881 13.75 17.38 20.16
C THR A 881 13.15 15.99 19.91
N VAL A 882 13.11 15.53 18.65
CA VAL A 882 12.50 14.23 18.27
C VAL A 882 13.21 13.02 18.89
N GLN A 883 14.53 13.09 19.12
CA GLN A 883 15.31 12.04 19.78
C GLN A 883 15.10 11.96 21.30
N ILE A 884 14.78 13.08 21.95
CA ILE A 884 14.52 13.11 23.40
C ILE A 884 13.26 12.28 23.74
N GLU A 885 12.29 12.25 22.84
CA GLU A 885 11.01 11.54 23.04
C GLU A 885 11.06 10.04 22.67
N ASN A 886 11.92 9.63 21.72
CA ASN A 886 11.84 8.30 21.07
C ASN A 886 13.03 7.34 21.33
N GLY A 887 14.00 7.71 22.19
CA GLY A 887 15.13 6.85 22.55
C GLY A 887 16.37 6.95 21.65
N THR A 888 17.31 6.03 21.85
CA THR A 888 18.70 6.11 21.36
C THR A 888 18.85 5.85 19.84
N SER A 889 19.45 6.78 19.10
CA SER A 889 19.89 6.54 17.72
C SER A 889 21.18 5.71 17.66
N TRP A 890 21.10 4.48 17.12
CA TRP A 890 22.24 3.58 16.97
C TRP A 890 23.43 4.21 16.24
N GLU A 891 23.19 5.00 15.19
CA GLU A 891 24.26 5.69 14.47
C GLU A 891 25.04 6.68 15.35
N VAL A 892 24.33 7.39 16.22
CA VAL A 892 24.93 8.34 17.18
C VAL A 892 25.68 7.57 18.26
N GLU A 893 25.08 6.52 18.80
CA GLU A 893 25.74 5.69 19.82
C GLU A 893 27.02 5.06 19.27
N THR A 894 26.95 4.48 18.07
CA THR A 894 28.10 3.79 17.47
C THR A 894 29.25 4.75 17.19
N ILE A 895 29.00 5.97 16.70
CA ILE A 895 30.09 6.94 16.48
C ILE A 895 30.68 7.45 17.80
N CYS A 896 29.84 7.76 18.80
CA CYS A 896 30.30 8.19 20.12
C CYS A 896 31.13 7.09 20.79
N GLN A 897 30.65 5.85 20.80
CA GLN A 897 31.34 4.71 21.38
C GLN A 897 32.64 4.40 20.63
N ALA A 898 32.65 4.47 19.30
CA ALA A 898 33.86 4.29 18.50
C ALA A 898 34.91 5.36 18.82
N HIS A 899 34.49 6.62 18.92
CA HIS A 899 35.38 7.72 19.30
C HIS A 899 35.93 7.53 20.72
N GLN A 900 35.08 7.21 21.70
CA GLN A 900 35.50 6.95 23.08
C GLN A 900 36.44 5.74 23.21
N THR A 901 36.21 4.68 22.44
CA THR A 901 37.06 3.48 22.48
C THR A 901 38.46 3.76 21.95
N ILE A 902 38.59 4.63 20.95
CA ILE A 902 39.87 4.96 20.29
C ILE A 902 40.60 6.08 21.02
N TYR A 903 39.90 7.12 21.45
CA TYR A 903 40.48 8.34 22.00
C TYR A 903 40.21 8.55 23.50
N GLY A 904 39.25 7.85 24.10
CA GLY A 904 38.78 8.08 25.47
C GLY A 904 39.76 7.68 26.58
N LYS A 905 40.86 6.97 26.26
CA LYS A 905 41.96 6.78 27.21
C LYS A 905 42.80 8.06 27.43
N ALA A 906 42.80 9.00 26.48
CA ALA A 906 43.53 10.27 26.60
C ALA A 906 42.81 11.27 27.54
N ASN A 907 41.48 11.21 27.64
CA ASN A 907 40.68 12.16 28.44
C ASN A 907 40.42 11.73 29.90
N ARG A 908 40.94 10.59 30.37
CA ARG A 908 40.89 10.26 31.81
C ARG A 908 41.93 11.00 32.64
N TYR A 909 42.92 11.63 32.00
CA TYR A 909 44.01 12.36 32.67
C TYR A 909 43.78 13.87 32.83
N GLU A 910 42.62 14.42 32.43
CA GLU A 910 42.23 15.82 32.67
C GLU A 910 41.04 15.94 33.63
N LYS A 911 40.93 15.04 34.61
CA LYS A 911 39.98 15.16 35.74
C LYS A 911 40.43 16.20 36.79
N GLY A 912 40.97 17.33 36.32
CA GLY A 912 41.49 18.42 37.15
C GLY A 912 41.10 19.83 36.68
N GLY A 913 40.17 19.96 35.73
CA GLY A 913 39.60 21.25 35.32
C GLY A 913 38.40 21.65 36.22
N PRO A 914 38.17 22.95 36.51
CA PRO A 914 37.17 23.39 37.50
C PRO A 914 35.70 23.22 37.09
N ASP A 915 35.41 22.84 35.84
CA ASP A 915 34.05 22.71 35.32
C ASP A 915 33.58 21.26 35.34
N HIS A 916 33.34 20.73 36.55
CA HIS A 916 32.56 19.50 36.66
C HIS A 916 31.10 19.83 36.27
N PRO A 917 30.50 19.12 35.30
CA PRO A 917 29.08 19.31 34.99
C PRO A 917 28.29 19.00 36.26
N SER A 918 27.47 19.95 36.71
CA SER A 918 26.63 19.76 37.89
C SER A 918 25.81 18.46 37.76
N GLU A 919 25.54 17.79 38.88
CA GLU A 919 24.75 16.53 38.92
C GLU A 919 23.34 16.64 38.30
N ASN A 920 22.94 17.85 37.85
CA ASN A 920 21.66 18.14 37.20
C ASN A 920 21.72 18.25 35.67
N GLN A 921 22.86 18.05 35.00
CA GLN A 921 22.89 18.08 33.53
C GLN A 921 22.20 16.85 32.91
N SER A 922 21.21 17.09 32.04
CA SER A 922 20.52 16.00 31.35
C SER A 922 21.53 15.11 30.58
N PRO A 923 21.44 13.77 30.70
CA PRO A 923 22.31 12.80 30.00
C PRO A 923 22.44 13.04 28.49
N TRP A 924 21.44 13.71 27.90
CA TRP A 924 21.45 14.10 26.49
C TRP A 924 22.48 15.17 26.14
N TYR A 925 22.69 16.17 27.01
CA TYR A 925 23.69 17.24 26.76
C TYR A 925 25.10 16.67 26.72
N VAL A 926 25.43 15.78 27.66
CA VAL A 926 26.72 15.07 27.69
C VAL A 926 26.92 14.26 26.41
N LYS A 927 25.87 13.60 25.94
CA LYS A 927 25.91 12.83 24.69
C LYS A 927 26.09 13.72 23.46
N MET A 928 25.44 14.87 23.39
CA MET A 928 25.61 15.82 22.29
C MET A 928 27.01 16.43 22.26
N ALA A 929 27.58 16.78 23.41
CA ALA A 929 28.98 17.19 23.50
C ALA A 929 29.92 16.08 23.00
N SER A 930 29.68 14.83 23.42
CA SER A 930 30.45 13.68 22.95
C SER A 930 30.30 13.46 21.43
N LEU A 931 29.11 13.67 20.87
CA LEU A 931 28.86 13.57 19.44
C LEU A 931 29.58 14.69 18.67
N GLN A 932 29.50 15.93 19.13
CA GLN A 932 30.18 17.06 18.51
C GLN A 932 31.70 16.86 18.48
N ALA A 933 32.29 16.41 19.59
CA ALA A 933 33.70 16.05 19.66
C ALA A 933 34.05 14.92 18.68
N ALA A 934 33.24 13.85 18.65
CA ALA A 934 33.44 12.72 17.75
C ALA A 934 33.36 13.12 16.27
N VAL A 935 32.37 13.95 15.91
CA VAL A 935 32.18 14.45 14.53
C VAL A 935 33.34 15.35 14.13
N SER A 936 33.73 16.31 14.98
CA SER A 936 34.87 17.20 14.72
C SER A 936 36.14 16.39 14.44
N LYS A 937 36.45 15.42 15.31
CA LYS A 937 37.61 14.55 15.13
C LYS A 937 37.52 13.69 13.87
N CYS A 938 36.34 13.20 13.52
CA CYS A 938 36.15 12.43 12.30
C CYS A 938 36.27 13.29 11.02
N GLU A 939 35.89 14.57 11.07
CA GLU A 939 36.11 15.50 9.96
C GLU A 939 37.61 15.73 9.71
N ASP A 940 38.41 15.83 10.77
CA ASP A 940 39.87 15.97 10.68
C ASP A 940 40.54 14.71 10.13
N VAL A 941 40.13 13.53 10.62
CA VAL A 941 40.79 12.26 10.28
C VAL A 941 40.30 11.69 8.95
N PHE A 942 39.06 12.00 8.55
CA PHE A 942 38.44 11.53 7.31
C PHE A 942 37.92 12.67 6.42
N PRO A 943 38.79 13.61 5.99
CA PRO A 943 38.37 14.82 5.27
C PRO A 943 37.69 14.51 3.94
N SER A 944 38.03 13.40 3.29
CA SER A 944 37.38 12.93 2.06
C SER A 944 35.89 12.58 2.22
N LEU A 945 35.46 12.20 3.43
CA LEU A 945 34.04 11.96 3.75
C LEU A 945 33.33 13.28 4.09
N ALA A 946 33.99 14.17 4.83
CA ALA A 946 33.46 15.48 5.19
C ALA A 946 33.29 16.41 3.97
N GLN A 947 34.23 16.41 3.02
CA GLN A 947 34.16 17.25 1.81
C GLN A 947 32.98 16.89 0.90
N LYS A 948 32.54 15.62 0.86
CA LYS A 948 31.34 15.22 0.13
C LYS A 948 30.08 15.91 0.65
N ARG A 949 30.05 16.27 1.94
CA ARG A 949 28.97 17.05 2.56
C ARG A 949 29.00 18.53 2.14
N ARG A 950 30.20 19.15 2.09
CA ARG A 950 30.36 20.60 1.82
C ARG A 950 30.15 20.96 0.34
N ARG A 951 30.57 20.13 -0.61
CA ARG A 951 30.44 20.41 -2.06
C ARG A 951 28.98 20.52 -2.56
N GLY A 952 28.01 20.06 -1.78
CA GLY A 952 26.59 20.11 -2.16
C GLY A 952 25.88 21.45 -1.92
N LYS A 953 26.40 22.32 -1.06
CA LYS A 953 25.75 23.60 -0.67
C LYS A 953 26.01 24.78 -1.61
N SER A 954 26.99 24.69 -2.51
CA SER A 954 27.48 25.86 -3.27
C SER A 954 26.82 26.08 -4.65
N LYS A 955 25.74 25.35 -5.00
CA LYS A 955 25.02 25.55 -6.28
C LYS A 955 23.51 25.55 -6.06
N THR A 956 23.01 26.66 -5.52
CA THR A 956 21.59 27.04 -5.58
C THR A 956 21.52 28.56 -5.68
N HIS A 957 21.07 29.02 -6.85
CA HIS A 957 20.62 30.37 -7.25
C HIS A 957 21.44 31.61 -6.86
N ALA A 958 22.39 31.96 -7.75
CA ALA A 958 22.57 33.35 -8.16
C ALA A 958 22.28 33.39 -9.67
N GLY A 959 21.29 34.18 -10.10
CA GLY A 959 21.01 34.43 -11.51
C GLY A 959 19.52 34.33 -11.86
N GLY A 960 18.87 35.49 -11.91
CA GLY A 960 17.48 35.67 -12.33
C GLY A 960 17.06 37.13 -12.16
N THR A 961 17.73 38.02 -12.88
CA THR A 961 17.28 39.41 -13.09
C THR A 961 15.98 39.39 -13.89
N GLU A 962 14.86 39.64 -13.22
CA GLU A 962 13.59 39.98 -13.87
C GLU A 962 13.60 41.45 -14.27
N THR A 963 13.23 41.71 -15.52
CA THR A 963 12.92 43.02 -16.05
C THR A 963 11.51 43.40 -15.62
N ALA A 964 11.39 44.49 -14.86
CA ALA A 964 10.12 45.05 -14.44
C ALA A 964 9.47 45.84 -15.58
N ALA A 965 8.17 45.61 -15.79
CA ALA A 965 7.26 46.54 -16.45
C ALA A 965 6.42 47.25 -15.38
N GLU A 966 6.18 48.53 -15.63
CA GLU A 966 5.70 49.58 -14.75
C GLU A 966 4.31 49.34 -14.12
N SER A 967 4.15 49.71 -12.85
CA SER A 967 2.95 50.45 -12.42
C SER A 967 3.26 51.34 -11.21
N THR A 968 3.11 52.64 -11.42
CA THR A 968 3.25 53.76 -10.49
C THR A 968 2.22 53.72 -9.36
N HIS A 969 2.63 54.00 -8.12
CA HIS A 969 2.00 55.00 -7.25
C HIS A 969 2.88 55.31 -6.03
N ALA A 970 3.01 56.60 -5.74
CA ALA A 970 3.88 57.21 -4.74
C ALA A 970 3.23 57.28 -3.34
N HIS A 971 4.04 57.22 -2.27
CA HIS A 971 4.12 58.24 -1.22
C HIS A 971 5.21 57.91 -0.17
N ASP A 972 6.21 58.80 -0.12
CA ASP A 972 6.91 59.42 1.01
C ASP A 972 7.53 58.67 2.21
N ALA A 973 8.86 58.93 2.31
CA ALA A 973 9.66 59.38 3.47
C ALA A 973 9.84 58.38 4.65
N ALA A 974 11.03 58.07 5.17
CA ALA A 974 12.11 58.96 5.57
C ALA A 974 13.32 58.17 6.14
N THR A 975 14.53 58.72 5.89
CA THR A 975 15.75 58.76 6.74
C THR A 975 16.58 57.51 7.12
N THR A 976 17.64 57.31 6.32
CA THR A 976 19.10 57.34 6.65
C THR A 976 19.62 57.23 8.10
N ASP A 977 20.64 56.36 8.29
CA ASP A 977 22.04 56.70 8.67
C ASP A 977 22.90 55.41 8.54
N LYS A 978 23.97 55.29 7.74
CA LYS A 978 25.30 55.94 7.62
C LYS A 978 26.40 55.40 8.57
N LEU A 979 27.61 55.34 7.98
CA LEU A 979 28.98 55.12 8.49
C LEU A 979 29.50 53.67 8.40
N GLU A 980 30.29 53.32 7.38
CA GLU A 980 31.72 53.67 7.12
C GLU A 980 32.69 52.97 8.08
N ASN A 981 33.49 52.05 7.54
CA ASN A 981 34.94 52.25 7.50
C ASN A 981 35.66 51.27 6.53
N GLU A 982 36.44 51.90 5.66
CA GLU A 982 37.56 51.40 4.86
C GLU A 982 38.69 50.88 5.82
N GLU A 983 39.79 50.22 5.46
CA GLU A 983 40.63 50.23 4.27
C GLU A 983 41.76 49.17 4.44
N GLN A 984 42.56 48.97 3.38
CA GLN A 984 43.97 48.47 3.36
C GLN A 984 44.31 46.96 3.24
N ILE A 985 44.31 46.49 1.98
CA ILE A 985 45.49 46.19 1.12
C ILE A 985 46.82 45.78 1.81
N VAL A 986 47.39 44.61 1.42
CA VAL A 986 48.72 44.41 0.75
C VAL A 986 49.15 42.93 0.78
N GLY A 987 49.34 42.34 -0.42
CA GLY A 987 50.59 41.68 -0.83
C GLY A 987 50.85 40.20 -0.54
N GLY A 988 51.09 39.41 -1.61
CA GLY A 988 51.89 38.18 -1.51
C GLY A 988 51.64 37.11 -2.58
N LYS A 989 52.19 37.30 -3.79
CA LYS A 989 52.35 36.23 -4.81
C LYS A 989 53.59 35.38 -4.50
N SER A 990 53.54 34.07 -4.74
CA SER A 990 54.61 33.35 -5.46
C SER A 990 54.13 31.99 -5.95
N ASP A 991 54.30 31.79 -7.25
CA ASP A 991 54.41 30.49 -7.90
C ASP A 991 55.77 29.87 -7.54
N ASP A 992 55.87 28.54 -7.49
CA ASP A 992 56.55 27.73 -8.52
C ASP A 992 57.00 26.34 -8.01
N LYS A 993 57.10 25.40 -8.97
CA LYS A 993 57.93 24.19 -9.03
C LYS A 993 57.45 22.79 -8.57
N ILE A 994 57.30 22.00 -9.64
CA ILE A 994 57.43 20.56 -9.84
C ILE A 994 58.87 20.06 -9.56
N ALA A 995 59.04 18.90 -8.89
CA ALA A 995 60.00 17.82 -9.25
C ALA A 995 59.99 16.56 -8.33
N LYS A 996 59.53 15.43 -8.89
CA LYS A 996 60.12 14.07 -9.02
C LYS A 996 60.83 13.30 -7.86
N LEU A 997 60.68 11.95 -7.98
CA LEU A 997 61.45 10.77 -7.44
C LEU A 997 60.90 10.18 -6.11
N LYS A 998 60.82 8.86 -5.83
CA LYS A 998 61.14 7.59 -6.51
C LYS A 998 60.58 6.40 -5.67
N VAL A 999 60.25 5.29 -6.36
CA VAL A 999 60.40 3.85 -5.97
C VAL A 999 59.45 3.20 -4.93
N ALA A 1000 58.99 1.99 -5.30
CA ALA A 1000 58.09 1.07 -4.61
C ALA A 1000 58.82 0.16 -3.57
N PRO A 1001 58.09 -0.66 -2.77
CA PRO A 1001 57.80 -2.01 -3.25
C PRO A 1001 56.38 -2.53 -2.96
N LYS A 1002 55.85 -3.31 -3.90
CA LYS A 1002 54.58 -4.02 -3.83
C LYS A 1002 54.68 -5.22 -2.87
N LYS A 1003 53.90 -5.23 -1.78
CA LYS A 1003 53.58 -6.45 -1.01
C LYS A 1003 52.35 -7.13 -1.61
N LYS A 1004 52.48 -8.44 -1.87
CA LYS A 1004 51.45 -9.34 -2.40
C LYS A 1004 50.31 -9.49 -1.38
N GLN A 1005 49.11 -9.00 -1.69
CA GLN A 1005 47.87 -9.39 -1.01
C GLN A 1005 47.13 -10.43 -1.86
N LYS A 1006 46.74 -11.55 -1.21
CA LYS A 1006 45.89 -12.61 -1.76
C LYS A 1006 44.53 -12.01 -2.17
N LEU A 1007 44.31 -11.89 -3.47
CA LEU A 1007 43.00 -11.58 -4.04
C LEU A 1007 42.04 -12.73 -3.78
N VAL A 1008 40.94 -12.45 -3.08
CA VAL A 1008 39.72 -13.24 -3.13
C VAL A 1008 39.19 -13.19 -4.56
N VAL A 1009 39.27 -14.34 -5.26
CA VAL A 1009 38.92 -14.48 -6.67
C VAL A 1009 37.40 -14.36 -6.83
N LYS A 1010 36.93 -13.19 -7.29
CA LYS A 1010 35.58 -13.06 -7.85
C LYS A 1010 35.43 -14.06 -9.00
N PRO A 1011 34.34 -14.83 -9.10
CA PRO A 1011 34.16 -15.80 -10.18
C PRO A 1011 34.09 -15.07 -11.52
N LYS A 1012 35.14 -15.22 -12.35
CA LYS A 1012 35.21 -14.65 -13.71
C LYS A 1012 34.00 -15.11 -14.52
N ILE A 1013 33.16 -14.17 -14.94
CA ILE A 1013 32.12 -14.40 -15.95
C ILE A 1013 32.85 -14.79 -17.24
N LYS A 1014 32.67 -16.02 -17.73
CA LYS A 1014 33.27 -16.47 -18.99
C LYS A 1014 32.56 -15.77 -20.16
N THR A 1015 33.18 -14.74 -20.71
CA THR A 1015 32.83 -14.16 -22.01
C THR A 1015 33.55 -14.92 -23.12
N LYS A 1016 32.86 -15.20 -24.22
CA LYS A 1016 33.46 -15.76 -25.45
C LYS A 1016 33.34 -14.72 -26.55
N MET A 1017 34.44 -14.47 -27.26
CA MET A 1017 34.43 -13.59 -28.43
C MET A 1017 33.80 -14.33 -29.60
N VAL A 1018 32.77 -13.73 -30.20
CA VAL A 1018 32.15 -14.23 -31.44
C VAL A 1018 32.69 -13.38 -32.59
N VAL A 1019 33.16 -14.04 -33.64
CA VAL A 1019 33.70 -13.41 -34.84
C VAL A 1019 32.69 -13.63 -35.98
N VAL A 1020 32.28 -12.56 -36.64
CA VAL A 1020 31.30 -12.61 -37.74
C VAL A 1020 31.85 -11.87 -38.94
N SER A 1021 31.73 -12.48 -40.13
CA SER A 1021 32.12 -11.83 -41.38
C SER A 1021 31.13 -10.72 -41.75
N VAL A 1022 31.65 -9.58 -42.20
CA VAL A 1022 30.81 -8.49 -42.72
C VAL A 1022 30.39 -8.83 -44.15
N PRO A 1023 29.09 -8.83 -44.49
CA PRO A 1023 28.63 -9.02 -45.86
C PRO A 1023 29.28 -7.99 -46.82
N LYS A 1024 29.80 -8.45 -47.96
CA LYS A 1024 30.58 -7.64 -48.92
C LYS A 1024 29.85 -6.41 -49.50
N LYS A 1025 28.53 -6.30 -49.30
CA LYS A 1025 27.68 -5.22 -49.85
C LYS A 1025 27.39 -4.08 -48.87
N LEU A 1026 27.86 -4.16 -47.63
CA LEU A 1026 27.55 -3.16 -46.60
C LEU A 1026 28.65 -2.09 -46.51
N LYS A 1027 28.23 -0.83 -46.44
CA LYS A 1027 29.08 0.35 -46.25
C LYS A 1027 29.25 0.65 -44.75
N VAL A 1028 30.23 1.49 -44.43
CA VAL A 1028 30.42 2.01 -43.08
C VAL A 1028 29.13 2.70 -42.62
N GLY A 1029 28.67 2.39 -41.41
CA GLY A 1029 27.40 2.87 -40.85
C GLY A 1029 26.19 1.95 -41.10
N ASP A 1030 26.28 1.02 -42.07
CA ASP A 1030 25.20 0.05 -42.30
C ASP A 1030 25.10 -0.95 -41.16
N THR A 1031 23.87 -1.42 -40.90
CA THR A 1031 23.60 -2.43 -39.86
C THR A 1031 23.13 -3.75 -40.46
N PHE A 1032 23.56 -4.86 -39.86
CA PHE A 1032 23.10 -6.20 -40.24
C PHE A 1032 22.84 -7.08 -39.01
N GLU A 1033 21.93 -8.04 -39.14
CA GLU A 1033 21.59 -8.97 -38.07
C GLU A 1033 22.36 -10.29 -38.18
N VAL A 1034 22.83 -10.79 -37.03
CA VAL A 1034 23.49 -12.09 -36.90
C VAL A 1034 22.75 -12.94 -35.88
N LYS A 1035 22.39 -14.18 -36.27
CA LYS A 1035 21.83 -15.18 -35.35
C LYS A 1035 22.96 -15.96 -34.68
N VAL A 1036 23.12 -15.83 -33.36
CA VAL A 1036 24.10 -16.57 -32.55
C VAL A 1036 23.37 -17.59 -31.69
N LYS A 1037 23.73 -18.87 -31.84
CA LYS A 1037 23.20 -19.97 -31.03
C LYS A 1037 24.04 -20.13 -29.75
N ILE A 1038 23.41 -19.98 -28.58
CA ILE A 1038 24.02 -20.12 -27.25
C ILE A 1038 23.28 -21.25 -26.52
N GLY A 1039 23.85 -22.46 -26.53
CA GLY A 1039 23.16 -23.65 -26.02
C GLY A 1039 21.95 -24.00 -26.89
N THR A 1040 20.77 -24.09 -26.28
CA THR A 1040 19.49 -24.34 -26.97
C THR A 1040 18.81 -23.06 -27.49
N GLN A 1041 19.26 -21.88 -27.05
CA GLN A 1041 18.65 -20.60 -27.44
C GLN A 1041 19.38 -19.95 -28.62
N THR A 1042 18.63 -19.34 -29.53
CA THR A 1042 19.17 -18.54 -30.64
C THR A 1042 18.89 -17.05 -30.36
N LYS A 1043 19.93 -16.22 -30.27
CA LYS A 1043 19.80 -14.76 -30.10
C LYS A 1043 20.13 -14.04 -31.41
N LYS A 1044 19.34 -13.03 -31.78
CA LYS A 1044 19.66 -12.10 -32.86
C LYS A 1044 20.46 -10.92 -32.29
N VAL A 1045 21.57 -10.57 -32.93
CA VAL A 1045 22.42 -9.43 -32.57
C VAL A 1045 22.55 -8.53 -33.79
N LYS A 1046 22.19 -7.25 -33.63
CA LYS A 1046 22.37 -6.23 -34.67
C LYS A 1046 23.76 -5.61 -34.53
N LEU A 1047 24.55 -5.61 -35.60
CA LEU A 1047 25.91 -5.08 -35.64
C LEU A 1047 25.99 -3.97 -36.69
N THR A 1048 26.70 -2.90 -36.36
CA THR A 1048 27.00 -1.79 -37.27
C THR A 1048 28.41 -1.96 -37.84
N VAL A 1049 28.59 -1.73 -39.15
CA VAL A 1049 29.91 -1.75 -39.79
C VAL A 1049 30.68 -0.49 -39.36
N PRO A 1050 31.78 -0.59 -38.59
CA PRO A 1050 32.57 0.56 -38.17
C PRO A 1050 33.45 1.04 -39.33
N GLU A 1051 34.04 2.22 -39.17
CA GLU A 1051 35.03 2.77 -40.10
C GLU A 1051 36.22 1.81 -40.29
N GLY A 1052 36.78 1.78 -41.52
CA GLY A 1052 37.96 0.95 -41.84
C GLY A 1052 37.71 -0.36 -42.63
N LYS A 1053 36.51 -0.55 -43.22
CA LYS A 1053 36.13 -1.72 -44.06
C LYS A 1053 36.58 -3.10 -43.47
N PRO A 1054 36.26 -3.41 -42.20
CA PRO A 1054 36.68 -4.69 -41.62
C PRO A 1054 35.96 -5.85 -42.28
N SER A 1055 36.71 -6.88 -42.71
CA SER A 1055 36.12 -8.12 -43.24
C SER A 1055 35.46 -8.98 -42.15
N LYS A 1056 35.78 -8.74 -40.87
CA LYS A 1056 35.24 -9.46 -39.70
C LYS A 1056 35.03 -8.53 -38.51
N LEU A 1057 33.90 -8.66 -37.82
CA LEU A 1057 33.60 -8.01 -36.54
C LEU A 1057 33.73 -9.00 -35.39
N LYS A 1058 34.29 -8.56 -34.27
CA LYS A 1058 34.39 -9.35 -33.04
C LYS A 1058 33.61 -8.68 -31.93
N PHE A 1059 32.73 -9.41 -31.25
CA PHE A 1059 32.03 -8.89 -30.08
C PHE A 1059 31.93 -9.95 -28.97
N PRO A 1060 31.95 -9.54 -27.69
CA PRO A 1060 31.86 -10.47 -26.57
C PRO A 1060 30.41 -10.88 -26.30
N ILE A 1061 30.17 -12.19 -26.13
CA ILE A 1061 28.91 -12.72 -25.61
C ILE A 1061 29.14 -13.36 -24.24
N LYS A 1062 28.25 -13.06 -23.28
CA LYS A 1062 28.21 -13.72 -21.97
C LYS A 1062 27.53 -15.09 -22.11
N LEU A 1063 28.23 -16.15 -21.73
CA LEU A 1063 27.66 -17.51 -21.74
C LEU A 1063 26.86 -17.76 -20.44
N PRO A 1064 25.65 -18.36 -20.52
CA PRO A 1064 24.91 -18.77 -19.32
C PRO A 1064 25.70 -19.81 -18.52
N ARG A 1065 25.65 -19.73 -17.19
CA ARG A 1065 26.28 -20.72 -16.29
C ARG A 1065 25.60 -22.07 -16.51
N ARG A 1066 26.38 -23.12 -16.82
CA ARG A 1066 25.90 -24.51 -16.79
C ARG A 1066 25.37 -24.79 -15.38
N THR A 1067 24.07 -25.04 -15.26
CA THR A 1067 23.51 -25.71 -14.09
C THR A 1067 24.04 -27.15 -14.09
N ASN A 1068 24.59 -27.61 -12.96
CA ASN A 1068 25.10 -28.97 -12.83
C ASN A 1068 23.92 -29.95 -12.90
N ILE A 1069 23.66 -30.48 -14.10
CA ILE A 1069 22.80 -31.65 -14.29
C ILE A 1069 23.58 -32.86 -13.77
N GLY A 1070 22.95 -33.60 -12.85
CA GLY A 1070 23.57 -34.59 -11.97
C GLY A 1070 24.40 -35.66 -12.68
N LYS A 1071 25.58 -35.93 -12.11
CA LYS A 1071 26.36 -37.14 -12.40
C LYS A 1071 25.59 -38.35 -11.88
N LYS A 1072 25.10 -39.20 -12.79
CA LYS A 1072 24.69 -40.58 -12.48
C LYS A 1072 25.87 -41.31 -11.84
N LYS A 1073 25.74 -41.72 -10.57
CA LYS A 1073 26.63 -42.71 -9.94
C LYS A 1073 26.27 -44.11 -10.44
N LYS A 1074 27.25 -44.81 -10.99
CA LYS A 1074 27.24 -46.25 -11.25
C LYS A 1074 27.72 -46.99 -9.98
N GLY A 1075 27.08 -48.12 -9.65
CA GLY A 1075 27.74 -49.33 -9.13
C GLY A 1075 27.66 -49.65 -7.61
N GLY A 1076 26.69 -50.52 -7.25
CA GLY A 1076 26.74 -51.71 -6.35
C GLY A 1076 27.21 -51.62 -4.88
N PRO A 1077 27.04 -52.69 -4.05
CA PRO A 1077 26.50 -54.03 -4.36
C PRO A 1077 25.34 -54.49 -3.44
N ALA A 1078 24.85 -55.69 -3.79
CA ALA A 1078 23.70 -56.43 -3.28
C ALA A 1078 23.64 -56.66 -1.75
N THR A 1079 22.42 -56.63 -1.22
CA THR A 1079 22.05 -57.31 0.04
C THR A 1079 20.75 -58.10 -0.14
N LYS A 1080 20.73 -59.22 0.56
CA LYS A 1080 19.95 -60.44 0.36
C LYS A 1080 18.45 -60.26 0.64
N LYS A 1081 17.65 -60.97 -0.16
CA LYS A 1081 16.27 -61.36 0.14
C LYS A 1081 16.22 -62.18 1.44
N LEU A 1082 15.24 -61.87 2.28
CA LEU A 1082 14.68 -62.80 3.26
C LEU A 1082 13.17 -62.74 3.13
N ASP A 1083 12.61 -63.88 2.75
CA ASP A 1083 11.19 -64.15 2.64
C ASP A 1083 10.52 -64.18 4.01
N ALA A 1084 9.33 -63.60 4.12
CA ALA A 1084 8.39 -63.95 5.18
C ALA A 1084 6.96 -63.86 4.63
N GLN A 1085 6.37 -65.04 4.45
CA GLN A 1085 5.00 -65.28 4.00
C GLN A 1085 3.97 -64.71 4.99
N GLY A 1086 3.12 -63.78 4.51
CA GLY A 1086 1.91 -63.35 5.21
C GLY A 1086 0.75 -64.30 4.93
N LYS A 1087 0.46 -65.20 5.89
CA LYS A 1087 -0.77 -66.01 5.93
C LYS A 1087 -1.97 -65.13 6.31
N LYS A 1088 -2.97 -65.12 5.42
CA LYS A 1088 -4.34 -64.63 5.65
C LYS A 1088 -4.97 -65.31 6.86
N ARG A 1089 -5.57 -64.53 7.76
CA ARG A 1089 -6.67 -64.98 8.62
C ARG A 1089 -7.77 -63.90 8.65
N LYS A 1090 -8.84 -64.19 7.91
CA LYS A 1090 -10.18 -63.64 8.17
C LYS A 1090 -10.66 -64.20 9.50
N LYS A 1091 -11.21 -63.34 10.36
CA LYS A 1091 -12.29 -63.73 11.28
C LYS A 1091 -13.19 -62.52 11.52
N ALA A 1092 -14.41 -62.65 11.02
CA ALA A 1092 -15.56 -61.88 11.44
C ALA A 1092 -15.98 -62.35 12.83
N THR A 1093 -16.46 -61.42 13.65
CA THR A 1093 -17.31 -61.70 14.80
C THR A 1093 -18.43 -60.67 14.83
N LYS A 1094 -19.62 -61.11 14.39
CA LYS A 1094 -20.93 -60.59 14.78
C LYS A 1094 -21.18 -60.98 16.25
N SER A 1095 -21.99 -60.29 17.04
CA SER A 1095 -22.72 -59.02 16.86
C SER A 1095 -23.34 -58.62 18.19
N LYS A 1096 -23.16 -57.37 18.61
CA LYS A 1096 -24.13 -56.53 19.32
C LYS A 1096 -23.55 -55.12 19.40
#